data_AF-A0A2N2PD60-F1
#
_entry.id   AF-A0A2N2PD60-F1
#
_cell.length_a   1.000
_cell.length_b   1.000
_cell.length_c   1.000
_cell.angle_alpha   90.00
_cell.angle_beta   90.00
_cell.angle_gamma   90.00
#
_symmetry.space_group_name_H-M   'P 1'
#
loop_
_entity.id
_entity.type
_entity.pdbx_description
1 polymer ?
#
loop_
_entity_poly.entity_id
_entity_poly.type
_entity_poly.pdbx_seq_one_letter_code
_entity_poly.pdbx_strand_id
1 'polypeptide(L)'
;MKLKKILFYCLSLITALSLSLGVVLAEDGALFRRNISKTPENETEKAAIYMMDFYVPAQASTGLVGPVDNYFLLDEDSQDDETTSAYVARNYAKPLISVYIDDLHPEEETKGGITFGHFDAFVGVSLDDGTSWKTTNLSNSSDLSSFTLDSGYDYPGDVHNVVHQVAGDNIFVAWVSKYCDGGTPFYKMDPADTEDVAYFEDLKTTYGKDALYLYDLFGVKGKQGSVDYTLQGYPEIGEIPYSCVWTARGKLIAGDDPKTEDTSEATHVVWTKPERLTSGVRDANLPAVDCAKDAGCILTWQEDPEGLRPGQGLGPGEGWSGAVANGKTDIWYSYISYADFDDVFEDSETPVATEVVPLKEFTGETLAKVYVPMAMPTRLTDNDMCKAFSSITDTTKMEDPYCYIDFDNIDAIDPLNLPTAPTAESDFCTTQIDWTTPGGSTIPICVTEDGRVLNGRVASTRVRLNLKPYSPADAVDADGDGVVEKSAWAVMAAEETKALGDMLIDPYGDPAEDPIDIGKDIWYYSFDMFAHPLVDQGGMLNQPAKCSPWTVGATYDCADYEFFPVQTDPLNGGDFYLTEIARRFALTTNSVKAAADSESGLAAMLIYKQGIINQGGPADIMLRRVVIPEDFDPAVDNPYTFENMECSEWVYTDGSNPNYLKGLCLSPAINISGSTIVECTGTAGNDACAATFPVADDGSIPEGDTSFPKVTEWRQCDGIAAIDGCESDNDLDDQTWENPFDVSKGHRGFLDGDFVMMMYAWSPNWKANTVGNDHYNLYVRRSFDGGLTWTTTPGDLGGTGTIATENYCVSTASSECEGTEFTYAAGEFEQGLNVSQLIGNKITILDPRYTPTGGLKLYPTIRTDWLTTNIGPASETLPYEDDLVRDPSKYFMIYETGDNTTVAEGEAVPLDLYYSRATVYGDVWELDPDWYDEETGVIEDYRWPWVENKAEILSGEASMLANPGGTFMYSVWNQWQEEILPDGHELVFDSDIWFRRFLYLQDDDIATTQRTPIVFIAANPQEIYSTADDEVITLFAAARDLDTLGDDPQIVEYEWLINGQPFSITDDTTNCSKDKMCNAPARVVSGNWDGHQFTNPGTKPDYFYGWYEFSVRVKDNEGNWSKGVSKRVYIAETIADAQPYSVHIPLLIANP
;
A
#
# COMPACT_ATOMS: atom_id res chain seq x y z
N MET A 1 36.08 6.10 -42.83
CA MET A 1 36.20 4.62 -42.79
C MET A 1 36.62 4.08 -41.42
N LYS A 2 37.64 4.63 -40.73
CA LYS A 2 37.98 4.22 -39.35
C LYS A 2 36.95 4.65 -38.28
N LEU A 3 36.33 5.83 -38.43
CA LEU A 3 35.29 6.32 -37.50
C LEU A 3 34.00 5.47 -37.56
N LYS A 4 33.52 5.10 -38.77
CA LYS A 4 32.38 4.18 -38.95
C LYS A 4 32.65 2.79 -38.38
N LYS A 5 33.89 2.27 -38.47
CA LYS A 5 34.25 0.97 -37.87
C LYS A 5 34.35 1.02 -36.34
N ILE A 6 34.77 2.15 -35.77
CA ILE A 6 34.78 2.36 -34.31
C ILE A 6 33.35 2.50 -33.79
N LEU A 7 32.49 3.25 -34.49
CA LEU A 7 31.07 3.37 -34.17
C LEU A 7 30.35 2.02 -34.23
N PHE A 8 30.60 1.21 -35.26
CA PHE A 8 30.06 -0.16 -35.35
C PHE A 8 30.58 -1.08 -34.25
N TYR A 9 31.87 -1.01 -33.89
CA TYR A 9 32.41 -1.80 -32.77
C TYR A 9 31.85 -1.37 -31.41
N CYS A 10 31.61 -0.08 -31.20
CA CYS A 10 30.97 0.44 -29.98
C CYS A 10 29.49 0.04 -29.93
N LEU A 11 28.75 0.12 -31.05
CA LEU A 11 27.37 -0.36 -31.14
C LEU A 11 27.29 -1.85 -30.85
N SER A 12 28.16 -2.68 -31.45
CA SER A 12 28.19 -4.12 -31.19
C SER A 12 28.60 -4.48 -29.75
N LEU A 13 29.33 -3.61 -29.06
CA LEU A 13 29.63 -3.79 -27.63
C LEU A 13 28.42 -3.44 -26.77
N ILE A 14 27.71 -2.36 -27.09
CA ILE A 14 26.48 -1.92 -26.42
C ILE A 14 25.36 -2.95 -26.63
N THR A 15 25.22 -3.52 -27.82
CA THR A 15 24.24 -4.60 -28.10
C THR A 15 24.62 -5.95 -27.46
N ALA A 16 25.91 -6.15 -27.11
CA ALA A 16 26.35 -7.30 -26.33
C ALA A 16 26.16 -7.09 -24.82
N LEU A 17 26.10 -5.83 -24.36
CA LEU A 17 25.80 -5.40 -22.99
C LEU A 17 24.27 -5.35 -22.73
N SER A 18 23.46 -5.00 -23.73
CA SER A 18 21.99 -5.08 -23.65
C SER A 18 21.47 -6.54 -23.59
N LEU A 19 22.34 -7.54 -23.78
CA LEU A 19 22.01 -8.97 -23.65
C LEU A 19 22.12 -9.50 -22.20
N SER A 20 22.48 -8.65 -21.23
CA SER A 20 22.46 -8.95 -19.79
C SER A 20 21.33 -8.27 -19.03
N LEU A 21 20.35 -7.68 -19.71
CA LEU A 21 19.11 -7.24 -19.08
C LEU A 21 18.40 -8.47 -18.50
N GLY A 22 18.21 -8.50 -17.18
CA GLY A 22 17.53 -9.57 -16.43
C GLY A 22 16.01 -9.61 -16.66
N VAL A 23 15.56 -9.54 -17.91
CA VAL A 23 14.16 -9.52 -18.29
C VAL A 23 13.65 -10.96 -18.42
N VAL A 24 12.69 -11.34 -17.58
CA VAL A 24 11.95 -12.60 -17.66
C VAL A 24 10.57 -12.30 -18.25
N LEU A 25 10.14 -13.08 -19.25
CA LEU A 25 8.77 -12.96 -19.78
C LEU A 25 7.76 -13.37 -18.71
N ALA A 26 6.53 -12.85 -18.76
CA ALA A 26 5.43 -13.30 -17.92
C ALA A 26 5.37 -14.83 -17.85
N GLU A 27 5.54 -15.40 -16.65
CA GLU A 27 5.55 -16.85 -16.42
C GLU A 27 4.21 -17.40 -15.93
N ASP A 28 3.19 -16.54 -15.84
CA ASP A 28 1.92 -16.90 -15.22
C ASP A 28 1.06 -17.83 -16.08
N GLY A 29 0.21 -18.61 -15.42
CA GLY A 29 -0.72 -19.54 -16.06
C GLY A 29 -1.84 -18.86 -16.85
N ALA A 30 -2.77 -19.66 -17.35
CA ALA A 30 -3.95 -19.15 -18.06
C ALA A 30 -4.79 -18.22 -17.17
N LEU A 31 -5.29 -17.13 -17.77
CA LEU A 31 -6.05 -16.10 -17.07
C LEU A 31 -7.24 -16.68 -16.29
N PHE A 32 -7.22 -16.52 -14.96
CA PHE A 32 -8.26 -17.00 -14.06
C PHE A 32 -8.91 -15.85 -13.30
N ARG A 33 -10.08 -15.38 -13.74
CA ARG A 33 -10.82 -14.29 -13.10
C ARG A 33 -12.23 -14.69 -12.63
N ARG A 34 -12.69 -14.12 -11.54
CA ARG A 34 -14.06 -14.29 -11.01
C ARG A 34 -14.60 -12.96 -10.48
N ASN A 35 -15.89 -12.71 -10.73
CA ASN A 35 -16.62 -11.60 -10.11
C ASN A 35 -17.20 -12.09 -8.77
N ILE A 36 -16.83 -11.42 -7.67
CA ILE A 36 -17.23 -11.77 -6.31
C ILE A 36 -18.64 -11.23 -6.02
N SER A 37 -18.87 -9.94 -6.23
CA SER A 37 -20.08 -9.20 -5.86
C SER A 37 -21.27 -9.55 -6.75
N LYS A 38 -21.07 -9.60 -8.07
CA LYS A 38 -22.08 -9.91 -9.09
C LYS A 38 -23.27 -8.95 -9.05
N THR A 39 -22.97 -7.68 -8.82
CA THR A 39 -23.89 -6.57 -8.63
C THR A 39 -23.48 -5.40 -9.53
N PRO A 40 -23.39 -5.59 -10.86
CA PRO A 40 -22.89 -4.56 -11.78
C PRO A 40 -23.74 -3.28 -11.76
N GLU A 41 -24.98 -3.35 -11.31
CA GLU A 41 -25.86 -2.19 -11.11
C GLU A 41 -25.53 -1.35 -9.88
N ASN A 42 -24.70 -1.85 -8.96
CA ASN A 42 -24.33 -1.21 -7.71
C ASN A 42 -22.92 -0.61 -7.82
N GLU A 43 -22.65 0.43 -7.05
CA GLU A 43 -21.29 0.92 -6.85
C GLU A 43 -20.59 0.05 -5.80
N THR A 44 -19.33 -0.33 -6.03
CA THR A 44 -18.54 -1.22 -5.17
C THR A 44 -17.21 -0.59 -4.81
N GLU A 45 -16.86 -0.57 -3.52
CA GLU A 45 -15.60 -0.02 -3.03
C GLU A 45 -14.93 -0.89 -1.95
N LYS A 46 -13.70 -0.53 -1.56
CA LYS A 46 -12.98 -1.04 -0.38
C LYS A 46 -12.64 -2.54 -0.45
N ALA A 47 -12.18 -2.99 -1.61
CA ALA A 47 -11.78 -4.38 -1.83
C ALA A 47 -10.56 -4.77 -0.99
N ALA A 48 -10.69 -5.81 -0.16
CA ALA A 48 -9.57 -6.37 0.60
C ALA A 48 -9.66 -7.89 0.73
N ILE A 49 -8.52 -8.60 0.74
CA ILE A 49 -8.46 -10.07 0.86
C ILE A 49 -7.45 -10.54 1.92
N TYR A 50 -7.81 -11.60 2.66
CA TYR A 50 -6.92 -12.37 3.53
C TYR A 50 -7.07 -13.88 3.29
N MET A 51 -6.02 -14.64 3.64
CA MET A 51 -5.96 -16.09 3.52
C MET A 51 -5.71 -16.71 4.90
N MET A 52 -6.46 -17.75 5.24
CA MET A 52 -6.20 -18.55 6.43
C MET A 52 -5.00 -19.49 6.21
N ASP A 53 -4.22 -19.73 7.27
CA ASP A 53 -2.96 -20.48 7.22
C ASP A 53 -3.15 -21.99 7.42
N PHE A 54 -4.25 -22.58 6.95
CA PHE A 54 -4.51 -24.02 6.99
C PHE A 54 -5.39 -24.45 5.81
N TYR A 55 -5.46 -25.76 5.61
CA TYR A 55 -6.26 -26.37 4.55
C TYR A 55 -7.64 -26.84 5.05
N VAL A 56 -8.64 -26.70 4.18
CA VAL A 56 -9.98 -27.31 4.32
C VAL A 56 -10.32 -28.12 3.07
N PRO A 57 -11.30 -29.05 3.11
CA PRO A 57 -11.77 -29.73 1.90
C PRO A 57 -12.23 -28.70 0.87
N ALA A 58 -11.78 -28.88 -0.37
CA ALA A 58 -12.19 -28.00 -1.46
C ALA A 58 -13.71 -28.10 -1.65
N GLN A 59 -14.38 -26.96 -1.57
CA GLN A 59 -15.84 -26.87 -1.57
C GLN A 59 -16.30 -25.62 -2.32
N ALA A 60 -17.17 -25.82 -3.32
CA ALA A 60 -17.80 -24.72 -4.03
C ALA A 60 -18.77 -23.95 -3.12
N SER A 61 -19.07 -22.69 -3.45
CA SER A 61 -20.00 -21.84 -2.70
C SER A 61 -21.45 -22.38 -2.67
N THR A 62 -21.75 -23.36 -3.51
CA THR A 62 -23.01 -24.14 -3.46
C THR A 62 -23.00 -25.28 -2.44
N GLY A 63 -21.92 -25.43 -1.66
CA GLY A 63 -21.71 -26.55 -0.74
C GLY A 63 -21.19 -27.84 -1.39
N LEU A 64 -20.93 -27.85 -2.70
CA LEU A 64 -20.45 -29.06 -3.40
C LEU A 64 -18.97 -29.30 -3.12
N VAL A 65 -18.67 -30.37 -2.37
CA VAL A 65 -17.30 -30.82 -2.10
C VAL A 65 -16.72 -31.52 -3.33
N GLY A 66 -15.55 -31.07 -3.79
CA GLY A 66 -14.89 -31.63 -4.97
C GLY A 66 -13.52 -30.98 -5.23
N PRO A 67 -12.64 -31.64 -6.00
CA PRO A 67 -11.32 -31.09 -6.25
C PRO A 67 -11.37 -29.86 -7.16
N VAL A 68 -10.44 -28.94 -6.94
CA VAL A 68 -10.16 -27.82 -7.84
C VAL A 68 -9.26 -28.32 -8.97
N ASP A 69 -9.69 -28.23 -10.22
CA ASP A 69 -9.01 -28.80 -11.39
C ASP A 69 -8.70 -27.76 -12.50
N ASN A 70 -8.83 -26.47 -12.19
CA ASN A 70 -8.71 -25.35 -13.12
C ASN A 70 -7.32 -24.67 -13.08
N TYR A 71 -6.25 -25.45 -12.88
CA TYR A 71 -4.86 -25.01 -12.87
C TYR A 71 -4.24 -25.21 -14.24
N PHE A 72 -4.41 -24.26 -15.16
CA PHE A 72 -3.99 -24.40 -16.56
C PHE A 72 -2.82 -23.47 -16.91
N LEU A 73 -1.91 -23.96 -17.74
CA LEU A 73 -0.90 -23.14 -18.41
C LEU A 73 -1.47 -22.53 -19.70
N LEU A 74 -0.86 -21.44 -20.15
CA LEU A 74 -1.07 -20.91 -21.50
C LEU A 74 -0.45 -21.89 -22.50
N ASP A 75 -1.27 -22.54 -23.34
CA ASP A 75 -0.81 -23.31 -24.50
C ASP A 75 -0.99 -22.46 -25.75
N GLU A 76 0.12 -21.97 -26.29
CA GLU A 76 0.15 -21.07 -27.44
C GLU A 76 0.08 -21.79 -28.80
N ASP A 77 0.10 -23.13 -28.82
CA ASP A 77 0.20 -23.95 -30.03
C ASP A 77 -1.03 -24.83 -30.32
N SER A 78 -2.04 -24.86 -29.42
CA SER A 78 -3.24 -25.66 -29.66
C SER A 78 -4.31 -24.89 -30.45
N GLN A 79 -4.40 -25.20 -31.75
CA GLN A 79 -5.57 -24.90 -32.58
C GLN A 79 -6.83 -25.69 -32.14
N ASP A 80 -6.66 -26.58 -31.16
CA ASP A 80 -7.66 -27.42 -30.51
C ASP A 80 -7.47 -27.28 -28.98
N ASP A 81 -7.99 -26.22 -28.35
CA ASP A 81 -8.49 -26.08 -26.95
C ASP A 81 -8.00 -27.06 -25.82
N GLU A 82 -6.80 -27.63 -25.90
CA GLU A 82 -6.22 -28.57 -24.94
C GLU A 82 -5.37 -27.76 -23.97
N THR A 83 -5.97 -27.33 -22.86
CA THR A 83 -5.24 -26.68 -21.77
C THR A 83 -4.35 -27.71 -21.06
N THR A 84 -3.04 -27.45 -21.03
CA THR A 84 -2.11 -28.26 -20.22
C THR A 84 -2.30 -27.91 -18.74
N SER A 85 -2.64 -28.92 -17.94
CA SER A 85 -2.81 -28.74 -16.49
C SER A 85 -1.44 -28.59 -15.82
N ALA A 86 -1.22 -27.46 -15.14
CA ALA A 86 0.00 -27.14 -14.39
C ALA A 86 0.11 -27.95 -13.10
N TYR A 87 -1.04 -28.19 -12.44
CA TYR A 87 -1.12 -28.92 -11.17
C TYR A 87 -2.22 -29.97 -11.23
N VAL A 88 -1.96 -31.12 -10.61
CA VAL A 88 -3.01 -32.13 -10.39
C VAL A 88 -4.17 -31.53 -9.59
N ALA A 89 -5.37 -32.08 -9.82
CA ALA A 89 -6.57 -31.60 -9.16
C ALA A 89 -6.43 -31.65 -7.62
N ARG A 90 -6.71 -30.52 -6.96
CA ARG A 90 -6.45 -30.27 -5.53
C ARG A 90 -7.72 -30.51 -4.70
N ASN A 91 -7.71 -31.49 -3.79
CA ASN A 91 -8.86 -31.85 -2.94
C ASN A 91 -9.04 -30.95 -1.71
N TYR A 92 -8.06 -30.09 -1.46
CA TYR A 92 -8.00 -29.16 -0.34
C TYR A 92 -7.65 -27.78 -0.85
N ALA A 93 -8.22 -26.74 -0.23
CA ALA A 93 -7.96 -25.34 -0.53
C ALA A 93 -7.70 -24.56 0.77
N LYS A 94 -7.01 -23.42 0.65
CA LYS A 94 -6.86 -22.45 1.73
C LYS A 94 -8.07 -21.52 1.72
N PRO A 95 -8.78 -21.32 2.85
CA PRO A 95 -9.89 -20.38 2.90
C PRO A 95 -9.42 -18.96 2.53
N LEU A 96 -10.14 -18.32 1.60
CA LEU A 96 -9.94 -16.93 1.21
C LEU A 96 -11.14 -16.10 1.69
N ILE A 97 -10.85 -15.00 2.39
CA ILE A 97 -11.85 -14.09 2.95
C ILE A 97 -11.66 -12.71 2.35
N SER A 98 -12.67 -12.20 1.67
CA SER A 98 -12.69 -10.87 1.06
C SER A 98 -13.74 -9.99 1.71
N VAL A 99 -13.52 -8.68 1.83
CA VAL A 99 -14.57 -7.70 2.18
C VAL A 99 -14.64 -6.61 1.12
N TYR A 100 -15.79 -5.95 1.06
CA TYR A 100 -16.10 -4.82 0.18
C TYR A 100 -17.38 -4.13 0.68
N ILE A 101 -17.68 -2.94 0.16
CA ILE A 101 -18.98 -2.27 0.33
C ILE A 101 -19.70 -2.19 -1.00
N ASP A 102 -21.02 -2.37 -1.01
CA ASP A 102 -21.89 -2.21 -2.19
C ASP A 102 -23.05 -1.25 -1.88
N ASP A 103 -23.35 -0.33 -2.79
CA ASP A 103 -24.56 0.50 -2.75
C ASP A 103 -25.77 -0.27 -3.29
N LEU A 104 -26.77 -0.53 -2.44
CA LEU A 104 -27.94 -1.31 -2.83
C LEU A 104 -29.08 -0.49 -3.47
N HIS A 105 -28.92 0.83 -3.65
CA HIS A 105 -29.98 1.74 -4.12
C HIS A 105 -29.54 2.68 -5.26
N PRO A 106 -29.36 2.16 -6.49
CA PRO A 106 -28.84 2.94 -7.61
C PRO A 106 -29.82 3.97 -8.25
N GLU A 107 -30.96 4.32 -7.63
CA GLU A 107 -31.93 5.24 -8.27
C GLU A 107 -31.61 6.74 -8.05
N GLU A 108 -31.20 7.38 -9.15
CA GLU A 108 -31.02 8.83 -9.43
C GLU A 108 -30.15 9.61 -8.41
N GLU A 109 -28.89 9.87 -8.80
CA GLU A 109 -27.87 10.66 -8.08
C GLU A 109 -27.10 9.93 -6.96
N THR A 110 -26.80 8.63 -7.11
CA THR A 110 -25.80 7.99 -6.22
C THR A 110 -24.46 8.67 -6.41
N LYS A 111 -23.98 9.29 -5.33
CA LYS A 111 -22.63 9.82 -5.17
C LYS A 111 -21.97 8.90 -4.16
N GLY A 112 -20.84 8.28 -4.47
CA GLY A 112 -20.04 7.52 -3.52
C GLY A 112 -19.35 8.40 -2.46
N GLY A 113 -18.65 7.75 -1.53
CA GLY A 113 -17.82 8.41 -0.50
C GLY A 113 -18.52 8.71 0.84
N ILE A 114 -17.82 9.41 1.74
CA ILE A 114 -18.25 9.59 3.16
C ILE A 114 -19.52 10.46 3.31
N THR A 115 -19.92 11.16 2.25
CA THR A 115 -20.98 12.17 2.27
C THR A 115 -22.32 11.68 1.74
N PHE A 116 -22.33 10.67 0.89
CA PHE A 116 -23.52 10.20 0.18
C PHE A 116 -23.39 8.71 -0.12
N GLY A 117 -24.51 8.00 -0.13
CA GLY A 117 -24.56 6.58 -0.46
C GLY A 117 -25.59 5.83 0.36
N HIS A 118 -25.89 4.61 -0.09
CA HIS A 118 -26.65 3.62 0.68
C HIS A 118 -25.87 2.30 0.77
N PHE A 119 -24.60 2.41 1.16
CA PHE A 119 -23.68 1.28 1.18
C PHE A 119 -23.91 0.34 2.37
N ASP A 120 -23.73 -0.95 2.11
CA ASP A 120 -23.62 -2.00 3.13
C ASP A 120 -22.25 -2.69 3.10
N ALA A 121 -21.80 -3.20 4.24
CA ALA A 121 -20.58 -4.03 4.36
C ALA A 121 -20.86 -5.49 3.99
N PHE A 122 -20.09 -6.02 3.05
CA PHE A 122 -20.15 -7.40 2.61
C PHE A 122 -18.87 -8.17 2.92
N VAL A 123 -19.03 -9.48 3.09
CA VAL A 123 -17.93 -10.44 3.16
C VAL A 123 -18.13 -11.55 2.15
N GLY A 124 -17.09 -11.88 1.38
CA GLY A 124 -17.00 -13.00 0.48
C GLY A 124 -16.09 -14.10 1.04
N VAL A 125 -16.55 -15.35 1.00
CA VAL A 125 -15.78 -16.53 1.44
C VAL A 125 -15.61 -17.50 0.27
N SER A 126 -14.38 -17.91 -0.01
CA SER A 126 -14.07 -19.00 -0.95
C SER A 126 -13.34 -20.14 -0.25
N LEU A 127 -13.82 -21.37 -0.48
CA LEU A 127 -13.26 -22.62 0.03
C LEU A 127 -12.78 -23.54 -1.11
N ASP A 128 -12.64 -23.01 -2.32
CA ASP A 128 -12.23 -23.72 -3.54
C ASP A 128 -11.20 -22.92 -4.35
N ASP A 129 -10.28 -22.27 -3.62
CA ASP A 129 -9.13 -21.54 -4.16
C ASP A 129 -9.55 -20.41 -5.13
N GLY A 130 -10.64 -19.73 -4.78
CA GLY A 130 -11.20 -18.60 -5.51
C GLY A 130 -12.08 -18.97 -6.70
N THR A 131 -12.42 -20.25 -6.89
CA THR A 131 -13.26 -20.70 -8.02
C THR A 131 -14.69 -20.23 -7.89
N SER A 132 -15.22 -20.19 -6.67
CA SER A 132 -16.52 -19.65 -6.33
C SER A 132 -16.53 -18.97 -4.96
N TRP A 133 -17.48 -18.05 -4.77
CA TRP A 133 -17.56 -17.17 -3.61
C TRP A 133 -18.98 -17.20 -3.03
N LYS A 134 -19.09 -17.32 -1.70
CA LYS A 134 -20.32 -17.17 -0.90
C LYS A 134 -20.28 -15.79 -0.23
N THR A 135 -21.20 -14.90 -0.60
CA THR A 135 -21.26 -13.52 -0.09
C THR A 135 -22.29 -13.39 1.04
N THR A 136 -22.05 -12.50 1.99
CA THR A 136 -22.94 -12.22 3.12
C THR A 136 -22.95 -10.73 3.42
N ASN A 137 -24.12 -10.10 3.45
CA ASN A 137 -24.30 -8.73 3.94
C ASN A 137 -24.23 -8.74 5.47
N LEU A 138 -23.23 -8.08 6.04
CA LEU A 138 -23.00 -8.03 7.49
C LEU A 138 -23.76 -6.86 8.15
N SER A 139 -23.84 -5.71 7.50
CA SER A 139 -24.45 -4.50 8.10
C SER A 139 -25.97 -4.47 7.98
N ASN A 140 -26.54 -4.86 6.83
CA ASN A 140 -27.96 -4.78 6.50
C ASN A 140 -28.60 -3.45 6.95
N SER A 141 -27.95 -2.34 6.62
CA SER A 141 -28.21 -1.00 7.16
C SER A 141 -28.66 0.01 6.11
N SER A 142 -28.42 -0.24 4.82
CA SER A 142 -28.73 0.66 3.69
C SER A 142 -30.19 1.15 3.64
N ASP A 143 -31.13 0.28 4.05
CA ASP A 143 -32.58 0.56 4.12
C ASP A 143 -33.05 1.10 5.48
N LEU A 144 -32.15 1.23 6.46
CA LEU A 144 -32.46 1.63 7.82
C LEU A 144 -32.06 3.08 8.06
N SER A 145 -32.69 3.72 9.04
CA SER A 145 -32.30 5.06 9.48
C SER A 145 -32.29 5.15 11.00
N SER A 146 -31.27 5.82 11.54
CA SER A 146 -31.18 6.18 12.96
C SER A 146 -31.25 7.67 13.20
N PHE A 147 -31.31 8.47 12.13
CA PHE A 147 -31.24 9.92 12.18
C PHE A 147 -32.17 10.56 11.14
N THR A 148 -33.04 11.46 11.60
CA THR A 148 -33.86 12.29 10.73
C THR A 148 -33.24 13.68 10.66
N LEU A 149 -32.87 14.13 9.47
CA LEU A 149 -32.32 15.47 9.21
C LEU A 149 -33.33 16.56 9.57
N ASP A 150 -32.87 17.80 9.72
CA ASP A 150 -33.73 18.97 9.94
C ASP A 150 -34.73 19.19 8.78
N SER A 151 -34.41 18.69 7.58
CA SER A 151 -35.30 18.68 6.41
C SER A 151 -36.51 17.74 6.57
N GLY A 152 -36.46 16.81 7.53
CA GLY A 152 -37.43 15.73 7.72
C GLY A 152 -37.12 14.47 6.90
N TYR A 153 -35.98 14.42 6.23
CA TYR A 153 -35.48 13.24 5.52
C TYR A 153 -34.87 12.25 6.52
N ASP A 154 -35.30 10.99 6.47
CA ASP A 154 -34.71 9.91 7.25
C ASP A 154 -33.43 9.46 6.52
N TYR A 155 -32.27 9.83 7.07
CA TYR A 155 -30.99 9.58 6.44
C TYR A 155 -30.67 8.08 6.51
N PRO A 156 -30.35 7.42 5.38
CA PRO A 156 -30.12 5.99 5.32
C PRO A 156 -28.85 5.56 6.07
N GLY A 157 -28.73 4.28 6.38
CA GLY A 157 -27.45 3.70 6.73
C GLY A 157 -26.52 3.77 5.53
N ASP A 158 -25.27 4.12 5.80
CA ASP A 158 -24.27 4.31 4.77
C ASP A 158 -22.91 3.91 5.34
N VAL A 159 -22.39 2.79 4.85
CA VAL A 159 -21.08 2.25 5.21
C VAL A 159 -20.02 2.78 4.25
N HIS A 160 -19.11 3.62 4.75
CA HIS A 160 -18.09 4.26 3.91
C HIS A 160 -16.67 3.71 4.15
N ASN A 161 -16.50 2.76 5.08
CA ASN A 161 -15.23 2.06 5.27
C ASN A 161 -15.45 0.71 5.97
N VAL A 162 -14.77 -0.33 5.49
CA VAL A 162 -14.78 -1.69 6.04
C VAL A 162 -13.35 -2.25 6.05
N VAL A 163 -13.00 -2.94 7.13
CA VAL A 163 -11.71 -3.61 7.31
C VAL A 163 -11.91 -4.97 7.98
N HIS A 164 -11.04 -5.93 7.67
CA HIS A 164 -11.09 -7.25 8.29
C HIS A 164 -9.71 -7.85 8.50
N GLN A 165 -9.65 -8.87 9.36
CA GLN A 165 -8.50 -9.70 9.64
C GLN A 165 -8.89 -11.14 9.90
N VAL A 166 -7.93 -12.05 9.70
CA VAL A 166 -8.06 -13.47 10.06
C VAL A 166 -7.01 -13.86 11.09
N ALA A 167 -7.40 -14.62 12.10
CA ALA A 167 -6.49 -15.18 13.09
C ALA A 167 -6.95 -16.59 13.43
N GLY A 168 -6.16 -17.60 13.03
CA GLY A 168 -6.62 -18.96 13.13
C GLY A 168 -7.85 -19.20 12.25
N ASP A 169 -8.85 -19.88 12.80
CA ASP A 169 -10.16 -20.12 12.21
C ASP A 169 -11.17 -18.98 12.48
N ASN A 170 -10.73 -17.89 13.11
CA ASN A 170 -11.55 -16.73 13.44
C ASN A 170 -11.38 -15.61 12.40
N ILE A 171 -12.47 -14.89 12.16
CA ILE A 171 -12.59 -13.76 11.24
C ILE A 171 -13.14 -12.58 12.03
N PHE A 172 -12.45 -11.44 12.00
CA PHE A 172 -12.93 -10.21 12.61
C PHE A 172 -13.14 -9.14 11.53
N VAL A 173 -14.31 -8.53 11.52
CA VAL A 173 -14.69 -7.48 10.57
C VAL A 173 -15.13 -6.25 11.36
N ALA A 174 -14.67 -5.07 10.96
CA ALA A 174 -15.09 -3.79 11.51
C ALA A 174 -15.46 -2.82 10.38
N TRP A 175 -16.47 -1.99 10.61
CA TRP A 175 -16.89 -0.95 9.67
C TRP A 175 -17.42 0.28 10.39
N VAL A 176 -17.47 1.40 9.69
CA VAL A 176 -18.12 2.64 10.14
C VAL A 176 -19.34 2.92 9.30
N SER A 177 -20.45 3.26 9.96
CA SER A 177 -21.73 3.48 9.29
C SER A 177 -22.44 4.72 9.83
N LYS A 178 -23.17 5.43 8.96
CA LYS A 178 -24.13 6.48 9.35
C LYS A 178 -25.32 5.93 10.15
N TYR A 179 -25.52 4.61 10.15
CA TYR A 179 -26.52 3.94 10.98
C TYR A 179 -25.99 3.68 12.40
N CYS A 180 -26.67 4.27 13.39
CA CYS A 180 -26.34 4.26 14.81
C CYS A 180 -27.51 3.79 15.69
N ASP A 181 -28.37 2.89 15.20
CA ASP A 181 -29.40 2.19 16.00
C ASP A 181 -29.18 0.66 16.02
N GLY A 182 -29.73 -0.06 17.01
CA GLY A 182 -29.52 -1.51 17.16
C GLY A 182 -28.17 -1.94 17.80
N GLY A 183 -27.77 -3.19 17.57
CA GLY A 183 -26.46 -3.77 17.98
C GLY A 183 -26.27 -4.13 19.46
N THR A 184 -27.27 -3.94 20.32
CA THR A 184 -27.19 -4.14 21.79
C THR A 184 -25.86 -3.67 22.42
N PRO A 185 -25.46 -2.42 22.20
CA PRO A 185 -24.14 -1.91 22.56
C PRO A 185 -23.91 -1.97 24.07
N PHE A 186 -22.67 -2.30 24.45
CA PHE A 186 -22.31 -2.52 25.85
C PHE A 186 -22.47 -1.27 26.71
N TYR A 187 -22.13 -0.08 26.19
CA TYR A 187 -22.32 1.21 26.88
C TYR A 187 -23.79 1.57 27.20
N LYS A 188 -24.78 0.88 26.60
CA LYS A 188 -26.19 1.11 26.93
C LYS A 188 -26.65 0.37 28.18
N MET A 189 -25.90 -0.63 28.65
CA MET A 189 -26.20 -1.35 29.89
C MET A 189 -26.17 -0.40 31.10
N ASP A 190 -27.04 -0.65 32.08
CA ASP A 190 -27.19 0.16 33.28
C ASP A 190 -26.52 -0.54 34.46
N PRO A 191 -25.40 -0.03 34.99
CA PRO A 191 -24.73 -0.63 36.15
C PRO A 191 -25.56 -0.57 37.45
N ALA A 192 -26.74 0.07 37.44
CA ALA A 192 -27.70 0.05 38.53
C ALA A 192 -28.88 -0.94 38.31
N ASP A 193 -29.05 -1.51 37.11
CA ASP A 193 -30.09 -2.51 36.84
C ASP A 193 -29.69 -3.89 37.36
N THR A 194 -30.66 -4.63 37.90
CA THR A 194 -30.37 -5.91 38.58
C THR A 194 -29.88 -7.00 37.63
N GLU A 195 -30.35 -7.02 36.38
CA GLU A 195 -29.92 -8.00 35.38
C GLU A 195 -28.51 -7.67 34.87
N ASP A 196 -28.28 -6.41 34.51
CA ASP A 196 -26.97 -5.93 34.04
C ASP A 196 -25.89 -6.07 35.12
N VAL A 197 -26.20 -5.78 36.40
CA VAL A 197 -25.27 -5.99 37.51
C VAL A 197 -24.83 -7.45 37.64
N ALA A 198 -25.73 -8.41 37.45
CA ALA A 198 -25.39 -9.82 37.52
C ALA A 198 -24.45 -10.23 36.36
N TYR A 199 -24.68 -9.67 35.18
CA TYR A 199 -23.84 -9.90 34.01
C TYR A 199 -22.45 -9.25 34.15
N PHE A 200 -22.37 -8.00 34.62
CA PHE A 200 -21.10 -7.35 34.93
C PHE A 200 -20.28 -8.11 35.98
N GLU A 201 -20.92 -8.63 37.03
CA GLU A 201 -20.24 -9.43 38.05
C GLU A 201 -19.70 -10.76 37.48
N ASP A 202 -20.41 -11.39 36.54
CA ASP A 202 -19.91 -12.59 35.87
C ASP A 202 -18.71 -12.29 34.96
N LEU A 203 -18.78 -11.24 34.12
CA LEU A 203 -17.64 -10.81 33.31
C LEU A 203 -16.41 -10.48 34.18
N LYS A 204 -16.64 -9.85 35.34
CA LYS A 204 -15.56 -9.54 36.29
C LYS A 204 -14.96 -10.79 36.93
N THR A 205 -15.80 -11.70 37.43
CA THR A 205 -15.34 -12.82 38.26
C THR A 205 -14.95 -14.06 37.48
N THR A 206 -15.63 -14.33 36.37
CA THR A 206 -15.40 -15.50 35.50
C THR A 206 -14.39 -15.18 34.39
N TYR A 207 -14.46 -14.00 33.78
CA TYR A 207 -13.64 -13.62 32.62
C TYR A 207 -12.56 -12.58 32.94
N GLY A 208 -12.42 -12.18 34.21
CA GLY A 208 -11.36 -11.29 34.68
C GLY A 208 -11.42 -9.87 34.12
N LYS A 209 -12.59 -9.38 33.69
CA LYS A 209 -12.73 -8.05 33.09
C LYS A 209 -12.74 -6.96 34.16
N ASP A 210 -11.90 -5.93 33.99
CA ASP A 210 -11.76 -4.82 34.92
C ASP A 210 -12.72 -3.66 34.62
N ALA A 211 -12.63 -2.58 35.41
CA ALA A 211 -13.51 -1.42 35.23
C ALA A 211 -13.29 -0.70 33.89
N LEU A 212 -12.07 -0.72 33.34
CA LEU A 212 -11.72 -0.10 32.07
C LEU A 212 -12.35 -0.85 30.90
N TYR A 213 -12.38 -2.18 30.98
CA TYR A 213 -13.07 -3.04 30.01
C TYR A 213 -14.58 -2.88 30.06
N LEU A 214 -15.15 -2.74 31.27
CA LEU A 214 -16.58 -2.90 31.50
C LEU A 214 -17.41 -1.62 31.36
N TYR A 215 -16.86 -0.45 31.70
CA TYR A 215 -17.68 0.76 31.90
C TYR A 215 -17.31 1.89 30.94
N ASP A 216 -18.34 2.63 30.51
CA ASP A 216 -18.17 3.83 29.69
C ASP A 216 -17.64 4.99 30.54
N LEU A 217 -16.32 5.03 30.69
CA LEU A 217 -15.61 6.08 31.43
C LEU A 217 -15.33 7.31 30.54
N PHE A 218 -15.24 7.12 29.22
CA PHE A 218 -14.81 8.13 28.25
C PHE A 218 -15.94 8.83 27.49
N GLY A 219 -17.20 8.42 27.71
CA GLY A 219 -18.39 9.10 27.21
C GLY A 219 -18.80 8.70 25.79
N VAL A 220 -18.67 7.44 25.41
CA VAL A 220 -19.15 6.96 24.10
C VAL A 220 -20.67 6.91 24.00
N LYS A 221 -21.38 6.86 25.13
CA LYS A 221 -22.85 6.85 25.20
C LYS A 221 -23.43 8.25 25.01
N GLY A 222 -24.35 8.37 24.05
CA GLY A 222 -25.20 9.54 23.93
C GLY A 222 -26.14 9.48 22.73
N LYS A 223 -26.60 10.65 22.29
CA LYS A 223 -27.43 10.80 21.09
C LYS A 223 -26.51 11.02 19.89
N GLN A 224 -26.82 10.37 18.77
CA GLN A 224 -26.17 10.64 17.50
C GLN A 224 -26.26 12.14 17.13
N GLY A 225 -25.11 12.71 16.76
CA GLY A 225 -24.95 14.08 16.26
C GLY A 225 -24.97 14.16 14.73
N SER A 226 -24.79 15.37 14.22
CA SER A 226 -24.69 15.68 12.79
C SER A 226 -23.84 16.93 12.58
N VAL A 227 -23.31 17.08 11.37
CA VAL A 227 -22.62 18.27 10.88
C VAL A 227 -23.38 18.86 9.70
N ASP A 228 -23.58 20.17 9.72
CA ASP A 228 -24.20 20.92 8.62
C ASP A 228 -23.13 21.65 7.80
N TYR A 229 -22.79 21.07 6.65
CA TYR A 229 -21.78 21.62 5.74
C TYR A 229 -22.27 22.86 4.98
N THR A 230 -23.58 23.16 4.97
CA THR A 230 -24.07 24.43 4.44
C THR A 230 -23.51 25.61 5.23
N LEU A 231 -23.28 25.43 6.53
CA LEU A 231 -22.66 26.42 7.42
C LEU A 231 -21.15 26.54 7.21
N GLN A 232 -20.52 25.53 6.61
CA GLN A 232 -19.08 25.48 6.33
C GLN A 232 -18.73 25.93 4.89
N GLY A 233 -19.73 26.32 4.09
CA GLY A 233 -19.53 26.81 2.73
C GLY A 233 -19.74 25.78 1.62
N TYR A 234 -20.23 24.58 1.94
CA TYR A 234 -20.55 23.51 1.00
C TYR A 234 -22.08 23.22 1.02
N PRO A 235 -22.92 24.16 0.56
CA PRO A 235 -24.38 24.03 0.59
C PRO A 235 -24.94 22.85 -0.20
N GLU A 236 -24.18 22.34 -1.18
CA GLU A 236 -24.49 21.16 -1.97
C GLU A 236 -24.43 19.84 -1.19
N ILE A 237 -23.74 19.81 -0.04
CA ILE A 237 -23.62 18.63 0.81
C ILE A 237 -24.77 18.55 1.82
N GLY A 238 -25.05 19.66 2.51
CA GLY A 238 -26.12 19.70 3.50
C GLY A 238 -25.73 19.17 4.88
N GLU A 239 -26.73 18.70 5.63
CA GLU A 239 -26.57 18.08 6.94
C GLU A 239 -26.32 16.58 6.80
N ILE A 240 -25.24 16.09 7.43
CA ILE A 240 -24.84 14.68 7.43
C ILE A 240 -24.73 14.18 8.88
N PRO A 241 -25.30 13.01 9.22
CA PRO A 241 -25.15 12.44 10.56
C PRO A 241 -23.73 11.93 10.84
N TYR A 242 -23.39 11.86 12.13
CA TYR A 242 -22.14 11.25 12.60
C TYR A 242 -22.20 9.72 12.49
N SER A 243 -21.05 9.10 12.26
CA SER A 243 -20.91 7.67 12.02
C SER A 243 -20.63 6.90 13.32
N CYS A 244 -21.05 5.63 13.37
CA CYS A 244 -20.78 4.70 14.45
C CYS A 244 -19.84 3.58 14.02
N VAL A 245 -19.05 3.07 14.97
CA VAL A 245 -18.22 1.88 14.79
C VAL A 245 -19.02 0.62 15.07
N TRP A 246 -18.89 -0.34 14.16
CA TRP A 246 -19.52 -1.64 14.21
C TRP A 246 -18.47 -2.75 14.01
N THR A 247 -18.73 -3.91 14.61
CA THR A 247 -17.90 -5.11 14.46
C THR A 247 -18.77 -6.35 14.28
N ALA A 248 -18.23 -7.36 13.61
CA ALA A 248 -18.82 -8.69 13.52
C ALA A 248 -17.71 -9.75 13.62
N ARG A 249 -18.06 -10.89 14.22
CA ARG A 249 -17.14 -12.02 14.42
C ARG A 249 -17.64 -13.22 13.63
N GLY A 250 -16.73 -13.86 12.91
CA GLY A 250 -16.98 -15.07 12.15
C GLY A 250 -16.06 -16.19 12.61
N LYS A 251 -16.54 -17.43 12.54
CA LYS A 251 -15.73 -18.62 12.78
C LYS A 251 -15.93 -19.66 11.69
N LEU A 252 -14.83 -20.20 11.18
CA LEU A 252 -14.85 -21.31 10.22
C LEU A 252 -14.97 -22.64 10.95
N ILE A 253 -16.02 -23.40 10.66
CA ILE A 253 -16.39 -24.63 11.37
C ILE A 253 -16.42 -25.80 10.39
N ALA A 254 -15.91 -26.95 10.84
CA ALA A 254 -16.01 -28.19 10.09
C ALA A 254 -17.40 -28.83 10.22
N GLY A 255 -17.89 -29.41 9.12
CA GLY A 255 -19.17 -30.08 9.05
C GLY A 255 -20.23 -29.27 8.31
N ASP A 256 -21.42 -29.86 8.29
CA ASP A 256 -22.58 -29.37 7.56
C ASP A 256 -23.17 -28.12 8.22
N ASP A 257 -23.53 -27.10 7.44
CA ASP A 257 -24.24 -25.94 7.97
C ASP A 257 -25.69 -26.36 8.29
N PRO A 258 -26.13 -26.31 9.56
CA PRO A 258 -27.48 -26.68 9.94
C PRO A 258 -28.57 -25.84 9.24
N LYS A 259 -28.19 -24.69 8.66
CA LYS A 259 -29.08 -23.77 7.95
C LYS A 259 -29.19 -24.07 6.45
N THR A 260 -28.37 -24.97 5.90
CA THR A 260 -28.47 -25.41 4.50
C THR A 260 -29.17 -26.77 4.41
N GLU A 261 -30.44 -26.79 3.98
CA GLU A 261 -31.26 -28.02 3.98
C GLU A 261 -30.99 -28.98 2.79
N ASP A 262 -30.45 -28.47 1.68
CA ASP A 262 -30.41 -29.20 0.39
C ASP A 262 -29.02 -29.74 -0.01
N THR A 263 -27.96 -29.39 0.73
CA THR A 263 -26.57 -29.73 0.40
C THR A 263 -25.77 -29.98 1.66
N SER A 264 -25.04 -31.10 1.71
CA SER A 264 -24.14 -31.41 2.82
C SER A 264 -22.80 -30.71 2.59
N GLU A 265 -22.49 -29.73 3.43
CA GLU A 265 -21.22 -29.01 3.44
C GLU A 265 -20.17 -29.77 4.28
N ALA A 266 -18.89 -29.67 3.90
CA ALA A 266 -17.77 -30.13 4.70
C ALA A 266 -17.22 -29.05 5.63
N THR A 267 -17.44 -27.77 5.29
CA THR A 267 -16.97 -26.61 6.07
C THR A 267 -17.87 -25.41 5.77
N HIS A 268 -18.17 -24.61 6.80
CA HIS A 268 -18.97 -23.39 6.67
C HIS A 268 -18.52 -22.31 7.67
N VAL A 269 -18.95 -21.07 7.46
CA VAL A 269 -18.69 -19.94 8.38
C VAL A 269 -19.96 -19.61 9.14
N VAL A 270 -19.85 -19.46 10.46
CA VAL A 270 -20.93 -18.94 11.31
C VAL A 270 -20.56 -17.54 11.79
N TRP A 271 -21.53 -16.63 11.71
CA TRP A 271 -21.38 -15.22 12.09
C TRP A 271 -22.15 -14.89 13.36
N THR A 272 -21.60 -13.98 14.17
CA THR A 272 -22.33 -13.34 15.28
C THR A 272 -23.23 -12.22 14.76
N LYS A 273 -24.18 -11.78 15.59
CA LYS A 273 -24.85 -10.49 15.38
C LYS A 273 -23.79 -9.36 15.41
N PRO A 274 -23.94 -8.32 14.58
CA PRO A 274 -23.12 -7.12 14.67
C PRO A 274 -23.18 -6.48 16.06
N GLU A 275 -22.02 -6.13 16.59
CA GLU A 275 -21.83 -5.42 17.85
C GLU A 275 -21.47 -3.95 17.54
N ARG A 276 -22.19 -3.00 18.17
CA ARG A 276 -21.94 -1.57 18.00
C ARG A 276 -21.11 -1.02 19.16
N LEU A 277 -20.00 -0.35 18.86
CA LEU A 277 -19.07 0.13 19.89
C LEU A 277 -19.30 1.59 20.29
N THR A 278 -19.80 2.43 19.38
CA THR A 278 -19.97 3.87 19.62
C THR A 278 -21.42 4.31 19.36
N SER A 279 -21.81 5.51 19.78
CA SER A 279 -23.21 6.00 19.64
C SER A 279 -23.39 7.13 18.63
N GLY A 280 -22.32 7.56 17.97
CA GLY A 280 -22.33 8.68 17.05
C GLY A 280 -22.42 10.03 17.75
N VAL A 281 -22.02 10.12 19.03
CA VAL A 281 -21.82 11.41 19.73
C VAL A 281 -20.70 12.20 19.08
N ARG A 282 -19.70 11.49 18.54
CA ARG A 282 -18.61 11.98 17.72
C ARG A 282 -18.62 11.17 16.41
N ASP A 283 -18.08 11.74 15.34
CA ASP A 283 -18.08 11.13 14.02
C ASP A 283 -16.89 10.18 13.86
N ALA A 284 -17.17 8.88 13.81
CA ALA A 284 -16.14 7.84 13.66
C ALA A 284 -15.68 7.70 12.20
N ASN A 285 -14.38 7.54 11.99
CA ASN A 285 -13.80 7.32 10.67
C ASN A 285 -12.50 6.48 10.73
N LEU A 286 -12.09 5.94 9.58
CA LEU A 286 -10.84 5.23 9.36
C LEU A 286 -10.56 4.11 10.39
N PRO A 287 -11.44 3.10 10.51
CA PRO A 287 -11.16 1.95 11.36
C PRO A 287 -9.92 1.19 10.86
N ALA A 288 -9.09 0.70 11.77
CA ALA A 288 -7.95 -0.16 11.51
C ALA A 288 -7.93 -1.33 12.50
N VAL A 289 -7.67 -2.54 11.99
CA VAL A 289 -7.68 -3.78 12.78
C VAL A 289 -6.48 -4.66 12.45
N ASP A 290 -5.92 -5.28 13.49
CA ASP A 290 -5.03 -6.44 13.37
C ASP A 290 -5.42 -7.53 14.38
N CYS A 291 -5.18 -8.78 14.03
CA CYS A 291 -5.48 -9.95 14.84
C CYS A 291 -4.31 -10.94 14.84
N ALA A 292 -4.00 -11.48 16.01
CA ALA A 292 -2.95 -12.46 16.21
C ALA A 292 -3.51 -13.72 16.88
N LYS A 293 -3.21 -14.88 16.28
CA LYS A 293 -3.63 -16.19 16.79
C LYS A 293 -3.13 -16.39 18.23
N ASP A 294 -4.01 -16.91 19.09
CA ASP A 294 -3.81 -17.16 20.51
C ASP A 294 -3.67 -15.89 21.38
N ALA A 295 -3.65 -14.69 20.80
CA ALA A 295 -3.60 -13.41 21.54
C ALA A 295 -4.94 -12.67 21.50
N GLY A 296 -5.42 -12.32 20.30
CA GLY A 296 -6.70 -11.62 20.15
C GLY A 296 -6.73 -10.67 18.96
N CYS A 297 -7.67 -9.73 19.00
CA CYS A 297 -7.85 -8.69 18.00
C CYS A 297 -7.89 -7.31 18.65
N ILE A 298 -7.37 -6.31 17.94
CA ILE A 298 -7.44 -4.89 18.33
C ILE A 298 -8.11 -4.07 17.25
N LEU A 299 -8.78 -2.99 17.65
CA LEU A 299 -9.46 -2.06 16.77
C LEU A 299 -9.14 -0.63 17.20
N THR A 300 -8.70 0.19 16.25
CA THR A 300 -8.53 1.64 16.43
C THR A 300 -9.31 2.41 15.38
N TRP A 301 -9.76 3.62 15.72
CA TRP A 301 -10.43 4.52 14.78
C TRP A 301 -10.26 5.96 15.23
N GLN A 302 -10.54 6.90 14.34
CA GLN A 302 -10.57 8.33 14.61
C GLN A 302 -11.99 8.75 14.99
N GLU A 303 -12.17 9.59 16.02
CA GLU A 303 -13.47 10.26 16.26
C GLU A 303 -13.38 11.78 16.36
N ASP A 304 -14.05 12.44 15.41
CA ASP A 304 -14.11 13.90 15.34
C ASP A 304 -15.37 14.42 16.08
N PRO A 305 -15.22 15.33 17.06
CA PRO A 305 -16.37 15.85 17.81
C PRO A 305 -17.27 16.79 17.00
N GLU A 306 -16.76 17.40 15.92
CA GLU A 306 -17.47 18.39 15.10
C GLU A 306 -17.81 17.84 13.70
N GLY A 307 -17.62 16.54 13.49
CA GLY A 307 -17.83 15.87 12.20
C GLY A 307 -16.62 15.93 11.29
N LEU A 308 -16.61 15.11 10.25
CA LEU A 308 -15.55 15.12 9.25
C LEU A 308 -15.24 16.55 8.75
N ARG A 309 -13.97 16.95 8.84
CA ARG A 309 -13.54 18.27 8.37
C ARG A 309 -13.11 18.19 6.89
N PRO A 310 -13.70 19.00 6.00
CA PRO A 310 -13.26 19.02 4.61
C PRO A 310 -11.84 19.60 4.48
N GLY A 311 -10.98 18.89 3.76
CA GLY A 311 -9.71 19.41 3.25
C GLY A 311 -9.94 20.38 2.08
N GLN A 312 -8.98 21.29 1.85
CA GLN A 312 -9.09 22.31 0.78
C GLN A 312 -8.84 21.77 -0.63
N GLY A 313 -8.68 20.44 -0.82
CA GLY A 313 -8.59 19.82 -2.14
C GLY A 313 -7.34 20.15 -2.97
N LEU A 314 -6.28 20.70 -2.37
CA LEU A 314 -5.07 21.17 -3.09
C LEU A 314 -3.94 20.12 -3.18
N GLY A 315 -4.24 18.83 -2.97
CA GLY A 315 -3.30 17.72 -3.14
C GLY A 315 -4.03 16.42 -3.53
N PRO A 316 -3.31 15.35 -3.90
CA PRO A 316 -3.93 14.12 -4.41
C PRO A 316 -4.76 13.44 -3.32
N GLY A 317 -6.08 13.46 -3.53
CA GLY A 317 -7.13 12.97 -2.66
C GLY A 317 -8.30 13.97 -2.59
N GLU A 318 -9.51 13.46 -2.78
CA GLU A 318 -10.72 14.23 -2.55
C GLU A 318 -10.71 14.86 -1.15
N GLY A 319 -11.21 16.08 -1.02
CA GLY A 319 -11.20 16.88 0.22
C GLY A 319 -11.96 16.26 1.40
N TRP A 320 -12.28 14.97 1.40
CA TRP A 320 -13.14 14.29 2.37
C TRP A 320 -12.47 13.08 3.03
N SER A 321 -11.15 12.92 2.89
CA SER A 321 -10.46 11.70 3.34
C SER A 321 -10.27 11.55 4.86
N GLY A 322 -10.73 12.48 5.69
CA GLY A 322 -10.43 12.53 7.13
C GLY A 322 -8.98 12.84 7.50
N ALA A 323 -8.15 13.30 6.54
CA ALA A 323 -6.77 13.69 6.80
C ALA A 323 -6.68 14.97 7.62
N VAL A 324 -7.65 15.87 7.50
CA VAL A 324 -7.73 17.06 8.34
C VAL A 324 -8.91 16.83 9.27
N ALA A 325 -8.73 17.20 10.54
CA ALA A 325 -9.73 17.04 11.58
C ALA A 325 -9.93 18.35 12.35
N ASN A 326 -11.00 18.41 13.12
CA ASN A 326 -11.20 19.48 14.09
C ASN A 326 -10.33 19.24 15.33
N GLY A 327 -10.07 20.30 16.10
CA GLY A 327 -9.39 20.15 17.38
C GLY A 327 -10.16 19.20 18.30
N LYS A 328 -9.43 18.49 19.15
CA LYS A 328 -9.90 17.42 20.06
C LYS A 328 -10.16 16.06 19.42
N THR A 329 -9.96 15.89 18.12
CA THR A 329 -10.10 14.58 17.48
C THR A 329 -9.06 13.61 18.02
N ASP A 330 -9.54 12.46 18.50
CA ASP A 330 -8.71 11.43 19.14
C ASP A 330 -8.71 10.13 18.35
N ILE A 331 -7.63 9.36 18.53
CA ILE A 331 -7.61 7.93 18.20
C ILE A 331 -8.15 7.14 19.39
N TRP A 332 -9.12 6.29 19.11
CA TRP A 332 -9.76 5.39 20.07
C TRP A 332 -9.21 3.98 19.93
N TYR A 333 -9.32 3.20 21.00
CA TYR A 333 -8.83 1.84 21.09
C TYR A 333 -9.86 0.92 21.76
N SER A 334 -9.99 -0.29 21.24
CA SER A 334 -10.78 -1.39 21.80
C SER A 334 -10.14 -2.73 21.40
N TYR A 335 -10.36 -3.78 22.19
CA TYR A 335 -9.73 -5.09 22.00
C TYR A 335 -10.62 -6.24 22.48
N ILE A 336 -10.27 -7.45 22.08
CA ILE A 336 -10.86 -8.72 22.56
C ILE A 336 -9.76 -9.78 22.59
N SER A 337 -9.73 -10.62 23.64
CA SER A 337 -8.78 -11.74 23.71
C SER A 337 -9.18 -12.87 22.75
N TYR A 338 -8.23 -13.73 22.40
CA TYR A 338 -8.51 -14.88 21.55
C TYR A 338 -9.44 -15.90 22.23
N ALA A 339 -9.26 -16.12 23.54
CA ALA A 339 -10.06 -17.05 24.33
C ALA A 339 -11.53 -16.62 24.43
N ASP A 340 -11.77 -15.31 24.59
CA ASP A 340 -13.13 -14.75 24.69
C ASP A 340 -13.83 -14.58 23.33
N PHE A 341 -13.12 -14.77 22.22
CA PHE A 341 -13.58 -14.37 20.88
C PHE A 341 -14.88 -15.08 20.48
N ASP A 342 -14.97 -16.37 20.84
CA ASP A 342 -16.03 -17.29 20.43
C ASP A 342 -17.19 -17.37 21.42
N ASP A 343 -17.10 -16.72 22.59
CA ASP A 343 -18.10 -16.85 23.63
C ASP A 343 -19.41 -16.17 23.24
N VAL A 344 -20.49 -16.95 23.16
CA VAL A 344 -21.82 -16.48 22.80
C VAL A 344 -22.89 -16.98 23.77
N PHE A 345 -23.99 -16.24 23.85
CA PHE A 345 -25.19 -16.69 24.57
C PHE A 345 -25.78 -17.92 23.88
N GLU A 346 -26.10 -18.98 24.64
CA GLU A 346 -26.78 -20.18 24.11
C GLU A 346 -28.16 -19.86 23.53
N ASP A 347 -28.92 -18.97 24.19
CA ASP A 347 -30.20 -18.45 23.72
C ASP A 347 -30.17 -16.91 23.61
N SER A 348 -30.39 -16.42 22.40
CA SER A 348 -30.35 -15.00 22.08
C SER A 348 -31.59 -14.19 22.54
N GLU A 349 -32.65 -14.84 23.05
CA GLU A 349 -33.91 -14.17 23.41
C GLU A 349 -34.00 -13.69 24.88
N THR A 350 -33.12 -14.14 25.79
CA THR A 350 -33.17 -13.72 27.20
C THR A 350 -31.78 -13.40 27.77
N PRO A 351 -31.54 -12.18 28.31
CA PRO A 351 -30.27 -11.78 28.93
C PRO A 351 -29.87 -12.55 30.20
N VAL A 352 -30.74 -13.43 30.73
CA VAL A 352 -30.62 -13.98 32.10
C VAL A 352 -30.72 -15.51 32.15
N ALA A 353 -30.52 -16.22 31.03
CA ALA A 353 -30.28 -17.66 31.04
C ALA A 353 -28.77 -17.91 30.88
N THR A 354 -28.14 -18.24 32.00
CA THR A 354 -26.68 -18.24 32.29
C THR A 354 -25.89 -19.36 31.62
N GLU A 355 -26.16 -19.70 30.36
CA GLU A 355 -25.39 -20.72 29.63
C GLU A 355 -24.65 -20.05 28.47
N VAL A 356 -23.32 -20.07 28.57
CA VAL A 356 -22.37 -19.61 27.55
C VAL A 356 -21.90 -20.83 26.79
N VAL A 357 -21.89 -20.73 25.47
CA VAL A 357 -21.37 -21.77 24.59
C VAL A 357 -20.38 -21.15 23.59
N PRO A 358 -19.36 -21.89 23.14
CA PRO A 358 -18.54 -21.45 22.03
C PRO A 358 -19.38 -21.32 20.76
N LEU A 359 -19.05 -20.37 19.88
CA LEU A 359 -19.79 -20.09 18.64
C LEU A 359 -20.01 -21.34 17.76
N LYS A 360 -19.06 -22.28 17.76
CA LYS A 360 -19.15 -23.55 17.03
C LYS A 360 -20.27 -24.49 17.54
N GLU A 361 -20.71 -24.31 18.78
CA GLU A 361 -21.73 -25.13 19.44
C GLU A 361 -23.11 -24.46 19.47
N PHE A 362 -23.20 -23.22 18.97
CA PHE A 362 -24.45 -22.47 18.94
C PHE A 362 -25.46 -23.10 17.97
N THR A 363 -26.65 -23.45 18.49
CA THR A 363 -27.73 -24.09 17.71
C THR A 363 -28.99 -23.22 17.55
N GLY A 364 -28.93 -21.93 17.88
CA GLY A 364 -30.08 -21.03 17.80
C GLY A 364 -30.53 -20.74 16.37
N GLU A 365 -31.81 -20.41 16.21
CA GLU A 365 -32.41 -20.10 14.89
C GLU A 365 -31.96 -18.74 14.33
N THR A 366 -31.56 -17.80 15.19
CA THR A 366 -31.04 -16.46 14.79
C THR A 366 -29.52 -16.40 14.89
N LEU A 367 -28.89 -15.31 14.43
CA LEU A 367 -27.44 -15.12 14.65
C LEU A 367 -27.12 -15.05 16.16
N ALA A 368 -25.99 -15.64 16.55
CA ALA A 368 -25.56 -15.69 17.94
C ALA A 368 -25.23 -14.28 18.46
N LYS A 369 -25.65 -13.96 19.69
CA LYS A 369 -25.23 -12.72 20.36
C LYS A 369 -23.94 -13.00 21.12
N VAL A 370 -22.94 -12.13 20.98
CA VAL A 370 -21.68 -12.21 21.74
C VAL A 370 -21.94 -12.17 23.24
N TYR A 371 -21.25 -13.02 24.00
CA TYR A 371 -21.28 -13.06 25.45
C TYR A 371 -20.19 -12.19 26.08
N VAL A 372 -18.96 -12.26 25.57
CA VAL A 372 -17.91 -11.31 25.93
C VAL A 372 -17.84 -10.23 24.83
N PRO A 373 -18.32 -9.00 25.09
CA PRO A 373 -18.28 -7.91 24.13
C PRO A 373 -16.84 -7.44 23.91
N MET A 374 -16.60 -6.64 22.87
CA MET A 374 -15.33 -5.92 22.75
C MET A 374 -15.13 -5.02 23.99
N ALA A 375 -13.88 -4.78 24.38
CA ALA A 375 -13.56 -3.86 25.47
C ALA A 375 -14.19 -2.48 25.23
N MET A 376 -14.68 -1.84 26.29
CA MET A 376 -15.26 -0.50 26.18
C MET A 376 -14.25 0.44 25.50
N PRO A 377 -14.66 1.25 24.50
CA PRO A 377 -13.74 2.17 23.85
C PRO A 377 -13.08 3.14 24.83
N THR A 378 -11.76 3.28 24.69
CA THR A 378 -10.95 4.23 25.45
C THR A 378 -10.18 5.15 24.51
N ARG A 379 -9.86 6.36 24.96
CA ARG A 379 -9.01 7.28 24.20
C ARG A 379 -7.55 6.91 24.37
N LEU A 380 -6.87 6.74 23.24
CA LEU A 380 -5.44 6.45 23.21
C LEU A 380 -4.63 7.75 23.21
N THR A 381 -5.04 8.74 22.42
CA THR A 381 -4.38 10.04 22.28
C THR A 381 -4.94 11.08 23.27
N ASP A 382 -4.20 12.17 23.49
CA ASP A 382 -4.49 13.21 24.49
C ASP A 382 -5.03 14.52 23.90
N ASN A 383 -5.79 14.46 22.81
CA ASN A 383 -6.17 15.66 22.08
C ASN A 383 -7.35 16.40 22.68
N ASP A 384 -8.28 15.72 23.36
CA ASP A 384 -9.45 16.37 23.91
C ASP A 384 -9.15 17.22 25.15
N MET A 385 -10.02 18.19 25.38
CA MET A 385 -9.85 19.16 26.43
C MET A 385 -10.33 18.60 27.77
N CYS A 386 -9.47 18.65 28.79
CA CYS A 386 -9.87 18.47 30.18
C CYS A 386 -9.90 19.82 30.91
N LYS A 387 -11.01 20.11 31.59
CA LYS A 387 -11.15 21.33 32.42
C LYS A 387 -12.13 21.11 33.58
N ALA A 388 -11.84 21.67 34.74
CA ALA A 388 -12.67 21.51 35.93
C ALA A 388 -14.09 22.09 35.79
N PHE A 389 -14.22 23.18 35.02
CA PHE A 389 -15.46 23.93 34.83
C PHE A 389 -15.56 24.52 33.43
N SER A 390 -16.78 24.76 32.95
CA SER A 390 -17.04 25.41 31.65
C SER A 390 -16.36 26.77 31.45
N SER A 391 -16.18 27.55 32.53
CA SER A 391 -15.33 28.74 32.58
C SER A 391 -15.06 29.11 34.04
N ILE A 392 -14.12 30.03 34.29
CA ILE A 392 -13.93 30.65 35.62
C ILE A 392 -15.23 31.32 36.13
N THR A 393 -16.14 31.71 35.24
CA THR A 393 -17.41 32.38 35.58
C THR A 393 -18.63 31.46 35.68
N ASP A 394 -18.54 30.23 35.15
CA ASP A 394 -19.61 29.23 35.19
C ASP A 394 -19.06 27.90 35.70
N THR A 395 -19.08 27.77 37.03
CA THR A 395 -18.63 26.59 37.78
C THR A 395 -19.73 25.53 37.95
N THR A 396 -20.85 25.66 37.24
CA THR A 396 -21.99 24.73 37.39
C THR A 396 -22.00 23.61 36.36
N LYS A 397 -21.17 23.72 35.32
CA LYS A 397 -20.98 22.71 34.28
C LYS A 397 -19.57 22.16 34.37
N MET A 398 -19.48 20.87 34.69
CA MET A 398 -18.24 20.12 34.85
C MET A 398 -18.04 19.25 33.61
N GLU A 399 -16.79 19.05 33.19
CA GLU A 399 -16.45 18.17 32.05
C GLU A 399 -16.60 16.69 32.35
N ASP A 400 -16.35 15.89 31.32
CA ASP A 400 -16.38 14.44 31.32
C ASP A 400 -15.63 13.82 32.52
N PRO A 401 -16.22 12.80 33.17
CA PRO A 401 -15.67 12.22 34.40
C PRO A 401 -14.23 11.69 34.28
N TYR A 402 -13.80 11.19 33.11
CA TYR A 402 -12.48 10.60 32.92
C TYR A 402 -11.33 11.55 33.29
N CYS A 403 -11.52 12.87 33.12
CA CYS A 403 -10.52 13.87 33.47
C CYS A 403 -10.13 13.87 34.96
N TYR A 404 -10.95 13.27 35.82
CA TYR A 404 -10.76 13.31 37.28
C TYR A 404 -10.55 11.92 37.91
N ILE A 405 -10.56 10.87 37.10
CA ILE A 405 -10.34 9.49 37.56
C ILE A 405 -8.85 9.29 37.88
N ASP A 406 -8.61 8.47 38.89
CA ASP A 406 -7.31 7.88 39.26
C ASP A 406 -7.25 6.52 38.55
N PHE A 407 -6.55 6.44 37.42
CA PHE A 407 -6.37 5.20 36.67
C PHE A 407 -5.19 4.36 37.19
N ASP A 408 -4.34 4.90 38.07
CA ASP A 408 -3.35 4.13 38.83
C ASP A 408 -4.01 3.07 39.74
N ASN A 409 -5.30 3.25 40.06
CA ASN A 409 -6.08 2.33 40.88
C ASN A 409 -7.43 1.94 40.24
N ILE A 410 -7.36 1.25 39.09
CA ILE A 410 -8.53 0.75 38.33
C ILE A 410 -9.53 -0.01 39.21
N ASP A 411 -9.06 -0.83 40.15
CA ASP A 411 -9.91 -1.61 41.07
C ASP A 411 -10.79 -0.76 42.00
N ALA A 412 -10.43 0.50 42.22
CA ALA A 412 -11.17 1.43 43.07
C ALA A 412 -12.25 2.24 42.31
N ILE A 413 -12.32 2.11 40.97
CA ILE A 413 -13.31 2.82 40.16
C ILE A 413 -14.71 2.30 40.47
N ASP A 414 -15.57 3.19 40.97
CA ASP A 414 -17.00 2.93 41.19
C ASP A 414 -17.81 3.57 40.05
N PRO A 415 -18.39 2.77 39.13
CA PRO A 415 -19.15 3.29 37.98
C PRO A 415 -20.42 4.04 38.41
N LEU A 416 -20.91 3.83 39.64
CA LEU A 416 -22.09 4.54 40.17
C LEU A 416 -21.73 5.85 40.87
N ASN A 417 -20.45 6.10 41.12
CA ASN A 417 -19.98 7.26 41.87
C ASN A 417 -18.63 7.75 41.34
N LEU A 418 -18.58 8.02 40.03
CA LEU A 418 -17.42 8.60 39.38
C LEU A 418 -17.07 9.98 40.00
N PRO A 419 -15.78 10.36 40.05
CA PRO A 419 -15.37 11.65 40.54
C PRO A 419 -16.05 12.77 39.76
N THR A 420 -16.54 13.77 40.49
CA THR A 420 -17.20 14.94 39.91
C THR A 420 -16.34 16.18 40.00
N ALA A 421 -15.11 16.10 40.51
CA ALA A 421 -14.20 17.25 40.60
C ALA A 421 -12.74 16.77 40.65
N PRO A 422 -11.78 17.60 40.20
CA PRO A 422 -10.36 17.27 40.28
C PRO A 422 -9.88 17.04 41.71
N THR A 423 -8.97 16.08 41.86
CA THR A 423 -8.24 15.81 43.10
C THR A 423 -6.74 15.75 42.82
N ALA A 424 -5.92 15.66 43.88
CA ALA A 424 -4.47 15.51 43.72
C ALA A 424 -4.08 14.12 43.16
N GLU A 425 -4.99 13.15 43.18
CA GLU A 425 -4.81 11.81 42.61
C GLU A 425 -5.49 11.68 41.23
N SER A 426 -5.97 12.79 40.65
CA SER A 426 -6.55 12.76 39.31
C SER A 426 -5.45 12.82 38.26
N ASP A 427 -5.27 11.76 37.48
CA ASP A 427 -4.16 11.62 36.53
C ASP A 427 -4.16 12.74 35.48
N PHE A 428 -5.35 13.06 34.95
CA PHE A 428 -5.52 14.03 33.87
C PHE A 428 -5.89 15.44 34.36
N CYS A 429 -5.98 15.67 35.67
CA CYS A 429 -6.30 16.99 36.22
C CYS A 429 -5.74 17.20 37.64
N THR A 430 -4.47 16.84 37.84
CA THR A 430 -3.79 17.00 39.13
C THR A 430 -3.71 18.46 39.56
N THR A 431 -3.46 19.36 38.59
CA THR A 431 -3.48 20.81 38.80
C THR A 431 -4.20 21.53 37.64
N GLN A 432 -4.33 22.86 37.71
CA GLN A 432 -5.05 23.66 36.72
C GLN A 432 -4.31 24.96 36.42
N ILE A 433 -4.43 25.41 35.18
CA ILE A 433 -3.95 26.72 34.71
C ILE A 433 -5.09 27.50 34.04
N ASP A 434 -5.08 28.82 34.21
CA ASP A 434 -6.04 29.70 33.53
C ASP A 434 -5.56 29.97 32.10
N TRP A 435 -6.29 29.47 31.11
CA TRP A 435 -6.05 29.74 29.70
C TRP A 435 -7.13 30.65 29.12
N THR A 436 -6.72 31.69 28.38
CA THR A 436 -7.67 32.55 27.67
C THR A 436 -7.74 32.13 26.22
N THR A 437 -8.89 31.57 25.84
CA THR A 437 -9.19 31.16 24.46
C THR A 437 -9.06 32.33 23.49
N PRO A 438 -8.80 32.08 22.20
CA PRO A 438 -8.82 33.12 21.15
C PRO A 438 -10.14 33.91 21.10
N GLY A 439 -11.26 33.30 21.51
CA GLY A 439 -12.57 33.96 21.64
C GLY A 439 -12.71 34.90 22.85
N GLY A 440 -11.67 35.04 23.69
CA GLY A 440 -11.63 35.93 24.85
C GLY A 440 -12.21 35.37 26.15
N SER A 441 -12.61 34.09 26.18
CA SER A 441 -13.08 33.42 27.39
C SER A 441 -11.92 32.77 28.14
N THR A 442 -11.84 32.98 29.46
CA THR A 442 -10.86 32.30 30.33
C THR A 442 -11.45 30.99 30.87
N ILE A 443 -10.66 29.93 30.80
CA ILE A 443 -11.04 28.56 31.16
C ILE A 443 -9.94 27.95 32.04
N PRO A 444 -10.29 27.27 33.16
CA PRO A 444 -9.32 26.55 33.97
C PRO A 444 -9.01 25.18 33.32
N ILE A 445 -7.94 25.12 32.55
CA ILE A 445 -7.49 23.90 31.85
C ILE A 445 -6.73 23.00 32.82
N CYS A 446 -6.95 21.70 32.70
CA CYS A 446 -6.29 20.69 33.51
C CYS A 446 -4.84 20.48 33.07
N VAL A 447 -3.97 20.30 34.07
CA VAL A 447 -2.61 19.83 33.90
C VAL A 447 -2.54 18.43 34.48
N THR A 448 -2.09 17.49 33.66
CA THR A 448 -1.89 16.08 34.03
C THR A 448 -0.77 15.94 35.07
N GLU A 449 -0.63 14.76 35.68
CA GLU A 449 0.45 14.50 36.64
C GLU A 449 1.86 14.59 36.03
N ASP A 450 1.98 14.26 34.74
CA ASP A 450 3.21 14.35 33.94
C ASP A 450 3.46 15.75 33.33
N GLY A 451 2.58 16.72 33.62
CA GLY A 451 2.76 18.13 33.28
C GLY A 451 2.20 18.56 31.92
N ARG A 452 1.60 17.67 31.15
CA ARG A 452 0.89 17.99 29.90
C ARG A 452 -0.33 18.87 30.16
N VAL A 453 -0.70 19.67 29.16
CA VAL A 453 -1.82 20.61 29.23
C VAL A 453 -2.87 20.20 28.20
N LEU A 454 -4.02 19.71 28.67
CA LEU A 454 -5.09 19.20 27.82
C LEU A 454 -6.03 20.32 27.36
N ASN A 455 -5.55 21.17 26.45
CA ASN A 455 -6.26 22.39 26.00
C ASN A 455 -7.23 22.19 24.83
N GLY A 456 -7.24 21.02 24.19
CA GLY A 456 -8.15 20.71 23.09
C GLY A 456 -7.77 21.29 21.73
N ARG A 457 -6.51 21.67 21.50
CA ARG A 457 -6.12 22.38 20.26
C ARG A 457 -5.52 21.50 19.16
N VAL A 458 -5.06 20.32 19.52
CA VAL A 458 -4.47 19.33 18.60
C VAL A 458 -5.53 18.33 18.14
N ALA A 459 -5.16 17.48 17.19
CA ALA A 459 -6.05 16.52 16.56
C ALA A 459 -5.24 15.39 15.93
N SER A 460 -5.54 14.14 16.30
CA SER A 460 -4.88 12.96 15.76
C SER A 460 -5.71 12.28 14.68
N THR A 461 -5.03 11.81 13.62
CA THR A 461 -5.66 11.27 12.41
C THR A 461 -4.85 10.12 11.81
N ARG A 462 -5.49 9.32 10.95
CA ARG A 462 -4.84 8.31 10.08
C ARG A 462 -3.88 7.36 10.81
N VAL A 463 -4.43 6.59 11.75
CA VAL A 463 -3.68 5.52 12.42
C VAL A 463 -3.32 4.40 11.44
N ARG A 464 -2.10 3.87 11.56
CA ARG A 464 -1.70 2.56 11.04
C ARG A 464 -1.13 1.73 12.18
N LEU A 465 -1.42 0.44 12.17
CA LEU A 465 -0.99 -0.46 13.24
C LEU A 465 -0.58 -1.83 12.70
N ASN A 466 0.24 -2.52 13.50
CA ASN A 466 0.51 -3.96 13.43
C ASN A 466 0.36 -4.56 14.83
N LEU A 467 0.03 -5.84 14.90
CA LEU A 467 -0.08 -6.61 16.13
C LEU A 467 0.85 -7.83 16.07
N LYS A 468 1.79 -7.93 17.03
CA LYS A 468 2.81 -9.00 17.04
C LYS A 468 2.71 -9.85 18.30
N PRO A 469 2.28 -11.13 18.18
CA PRO A 469 2.10 -11.98 19.35
C PRO A 469 3.42 -12.36 20.00
N TYR A 470 3.39 -12.51 21.32
CA TYR A 470 4.47 -13.06 22.14
C TYR A 470 3.86 -13.90 23.28
N SER A 471 4.69 -14.69 23.95
CA SER A 471 4.26 -15.52 25.07
C SER A 471 4.77 -14.92 26.38
N PRO A 472 3.91 -14.30 27.21
CA PRO A 472 4.28 -13.82 28.53
C PRO A 472 4.88 -14.92 29.40
N ALA A 473 5.80 -14.57 30.30
CA ALA A 473 6.48 -15.53 31.17
C ALA A 473 5.53 -16.24 32.16
N ASP A 474 4.41 -15.61 32.49
CA ASP A 474 3.36 -16.06 33.41
C ASP A 474 2.06 -16.47 32.69
N ALA A 475 2.12 -16.64 31.38
CA ALA A 475 0.97 -17.05 30.58
C ALA A 475 0.34 -18.36 31.10
N VAL A 476 -0.99 -18.34 31.23
CA VAL A 476 -1.81 -19.47 31.69
C VAL A 476 -2.67 -20.00 30.55
N ASP A 477 -3.46 -21.03 30.83
CA ASP A 477 -4.54 -21.54 29.98
C ASP A 477 -5.82 -21.17 30.72
N ALA A 478 -6.43 -20.05 30.32
CA ALA A 478 -7.52 -19.36 30.99
C ALA A 478 -8.87 -19.99 30.66
N ASP A 479 -9.06 -20.50 29.43
CA ASP A 479 -10.30 -21.15 29.00
C ASP A 479 -10.30 -22.68 29.21
N GLY A 480 -9.15 -23.28 29.51
CA GLY A 480 -8.98 -24.70 29.79
C GLY A 480 -8.96 -25.58 28.54
N ASP A 481 -8.70 -25.00 27.36
CA ASP A 481 -8.64 -25.71 26.08
C ASP A 481 -7.30 -26.46 25.85
N GLY A 482 -6.31 -26.22 26.71
CA GLY A 482 -4.97 -26.81 26.65
C GLY A 482 -3.95 -25.98 25.86
N VAL A 483 -4.32 -24.78 25.40
CA VAL A 483 -3.47 -23.76 24.78
C VAL A 483 -3.20 -22.67 25.81
N VAL A 484 -1.95 -22.22 25.89
CA VAL A 484 -1.58 -21.11 26.77
C VAL A 484 -1.83 -19.80 26.02
N GLU A 485 -2.60 -18.88 26.61
CA GLU A 485 -2.90 -17.61 25.97
C GLU A 485 -1.63 -16.78 25.74
N LYS A 486 -1.59 -16.12 24.60
CA LYS A 486 -0.56 -15.14 24.27
C LYS A 486 -1.06 -13.74 24.57
N SER A 487 -0.12 -12.82 24.66
CA SER A 487 -0.42 -11.41 24.46
C SER A 487 0.21 -10.97 23.13
N ALA A 488 0.03 -9.71 22.77
CA ALA A 488 0.64 -9.14 21.60
C ALA A 488 1.05 -7.69 21.82
N TRP A 489 2.17 -7.32 21.23
CA TRP A 489 2.63 -5.94 21.14
C TRP A 489 1.88 -5.24 20.02
N ALA A 490 1.14 -4.20 20.36
CA ALA A 490 0.62 -3.23 19.41
C ALA A 490 1.76 -2.29 19.00
N VAL A 491 1.85 -2.01 17.70
CA VAL A 491 2.83 -1.08 17.13
C VAL A 491 2.07 -0.15 16.20
N MET A 492 2.02 1.15 16.51
CA MET A 492 1.21 2.10 15.75
C MET A 492 1.75 3.52 15.81
N ALA A 493 1.30 4.37 14.89
CA ALA A 493 1.48 5.81 15.00
C ALA A 493 0.27 6.55 14.41
N ALA A 494 0.10 7.79 14.84
CA ALA A 494 -0.92 8.71 14.36
C ALA A 494 -0.30 10.00 13.82
N GLU A 495 -0.97 10.63 12.86
CA GLU A 495 -0.63 11.98 12.40
C GLU A 495 -1.36 13.01 13.28
N GLU A 496 -0.63 13.82 14.03
CA GLU A 496 -1.22 14.84 14.89
C GLU A 496 -0.97 16.24 14.35
N THR A 497 -1.98 17.10 14.39
CA THR A 497 -1.81 18.51 14.02
C THR A 497 -1.02 19.27 15.07
N LYS A 498 -0.16 20.20 14.65
CA LYS A 498 0.62 21.10 15.53
C LYS A 498 -0.23 22.20 16.20
N ALA A 499 -1.53 21.98 16.30
CA ALA A 499 -2.57 22.97 16.51
C ALA A 499 -2.52 24.12 15.47
N LEU A 500 -3.41 25.11 15.61
CA LEU A 500 -3.28 26.40 14.94
C LEU A 500 -2.18 27.25 15.60
N GLY A 501 -1.04 26.69 15.99
CA GLY A 501 0.04 27.32 16.78
C GLY A 501 -0.40 28.11 18.03
N ASP A 502 0.22 27.84 19.17
CA ASP A 502 -0.03 28.65 20.38
C ASP A 502 0.74 29.97 20.37
N MET A 503 1.65 30.11 19.40
CA MET A 503 2.47 31.29 19.19
C MET A 503 1.93 32.17 18.07
N LEU A 504 1.28 33.26 18.50
CA LEU A 504 1.10 34.47 17.72
C LEU A 504 2.24 35.45 17.99
N ILE A 505 3.41 34.97 18.42
CA ILE A 505 4.58 35.78 18.73
C ILE A 505 5.75 35.12 18.03
N ASP A 506 6.38 35.84 17.12
CA ASP A 506 7.58 35.37 16.45
C ASP A 506 8.76 35.26 17.44
N PRO A 507 9.86 34.58 17.08
CA PRO A 507 11.05 34.44 17.90
C PRO A 507 11.73 35.76 18.30
N TYR A 508 11.29 36.93 17.80
CA TYR A 508 11.75 38.26 18.20
C TYR A 508 10.82 38.96 19.20
N GLY A 509 9.69 38.34 19.53
CA GLY A 509 8.69 38.91 20.42
C GLY A 509 7.64 39.76 19.73
N ASP A 510 7.56 39.75 18.39
CA ASP A 510 6.58 40.51 17.63
C ASP A 510 5.32 39.68 17.36
N PRO A 511 4.11 40.26 17.46
CA PRO A 511 2.89 39.52 17.20
C PRO A 511 2.77 39.09 15.72
N ALA A 512 2.64 37.80 15.45
CA ALA A 512 2.32 37.26 14.13
C ALA A 512 0.79 37.28 13.90
N GLU A 513 0.36 37.64 12.68
CA GLU A 513 -1.06 37.61 12.31
C GLU A 513 -1.57 36.17 12.11
N ASP A 514 -0.67 35.25 11.73
CA ASP A 514 -0.91 33.82 11.58
C ASP A 514 0.08 32.99 12.41
N PRO A 515 -0.31 31.79 12.88
CA PRO A 515 0.55 30.92 13.67
C PRO A 515 1.74 30.40 12.86
N ILE A 516 2.91 30.34 13.49
CA ILE A 516 4.20 30.03 12.83
C ILE A 516 4.41 28.53 12.64
N ASP A 517 3.85 27.71 13.54
CA ASP A 517 3.99 26.26 13.52
C ASP A 517 2.66 25.63 13.06
N ILE A 518 2.56 25.40 11.75
CA ILE A 518 1.39 24.81 11.10
C ILE A 518 1.86 23.56 10.37
N GLY A 519 1.15 22.45 10.58
CA GLY A 519 1.50 21.19 9.96
C GLY A 519 1.03 20.01 10.77
N LYS A 520 1.77 18.92 10.64
CA LYS A 520 1.58 17.71 11.43
C LYS A 520 2.92 17.10 11.84
N ASP A 521 2.87 16.36 12.93
CA ASP A 521 3.93 15.48 13.42
C ASP A 521 3.42 14.04 13.48
N ILE A 522 4.35 13.09 13.53
CA ILE A 522 4.02 11.68 13.70
C ILE A 522 4.35 11.24 15.12
N TRP A 523 3.34 10.79 15.84
CA TRP A 523 3.46 10.27 17.21
C TRP A 523 3.30 8.76 17.23
N TYR A 524 4.29 8.09 17.81
CA TYR A 524 4.45 6.65 17.83
C TYR A 524 4.12 6.03 19.19
N TYR A 525 3.47 4.88 19.15
CA TYR A 525 3.02 4.12 20.31
C TYR A 525 3.36 2.65 20.13
N SER A 526 3.89 2.04 21.19
CA SER A 526 3.97 0.59 21.29
C SER A 526 3.73 0.14 22.73
N PHE A 527 2.84 -0.83 22.89
CA PHE A 527 2.34 -1.28 24.18
C PHE A 527 1.76 -2.70 24.07
N ASP A 528 1.57 -3.35 25.21
CA ASP A 528 0.87 -4.64 25.26
C ASP A 528 -0.63 -4.43 25.03
N MET A 529 -1.26 -5.25 24.19
CA MET A 529 -2.66 -5.04 23.79
C MET A 529 -3.68 -5.02 24.94
N PHE A 530 -3.36 -5.64 26.08
CA PHE A 530 -4.20 -5.66 27.28
C PHE A 530 -3.80 -4.60 28.32
N ALA A 531 -2.67 -3.92 28.13
CA ALA A 531 -2.17 -2.85 28.98
C ALA A 531 -1.84 -1.62 28.11
N HIS A 532 -2.83 -1.16 27.35
CA HIS A 532 -2.68 0.00 26.47
C HIS A 532 -2.64 1.31 27.27
N PRO A 533 -1.93 2.34 26.78
CA PRO A 533 -1.90 3.63 27.43
C PRO A 533 -3.25 4.35 27.28
N LEU A 534 -3.58 5.18 28.27
CA LEU A 534 -4.77 6.01 28.29
C LEU A 534 -4.38 7.47 28.14
N VAL A 535 -4.93 8.17 27.15
CA VAL A 535 -4.71 9.61 26.95
C VAL A 535 -3.20 9.91 26.96
N ASP A 536 -2.45 9.30 26.04
CA ASP A 536 -0.98 9.38 25.94
C ASP A 536 -0.55 10.27 24.77
N GLN A 537 0.55 11.00 24.98
CA GLN A 537 1.19 11.84 23.97
C GLN A 537 1.94 10.98 22.94
N GLY A 538 2.53 9.85 23.35
CA GLY A 538 3.38 9.03 22.48
C GLY A 538 4.80 9.59 22.32
N GLY A 539 5.55 9.05 21.37
CA GLY A 539 6.92 9.48 21.04
C GLY A 539 7.00 10.08 19.64
N MET A 540 7.59 11.27 19.49
CA MET A 540 7.68 11.98 18.21
C MET A 540 8.75 11.38 17.29
N LEU A 541 8.38 11.02 16.05
CA LEU A 541 9.30 10.37 15.10
C LEU A 541 10.13 11.35 14.25
N ASN A 542 9.50 12.44 13.79
CA ASN A 542 10.14 13.35 12.85
C ASN A 542 11.14 14.27 13.56
N GLN A 543 12.24 14.55 12.87
CA GLN A 543 13.32 15.40 13.37
C GLN A 543 12.85 16.87 13.43
N PRO A 544 13.39 17.67 14.38
CA PRO A 544 13.33 19.12 14.29
C PRO A 544 13.82 19.67 12.95
N ALA A 545 13.16 20.72 12.46
CA ALA A 545 13.52 21.35 11.20
C ALA A 545 14.89 22.04 11.30
N LYS A 546 15.67 21.93 10.23
CA LYS A 546 16.94 22.67 10.04
C LYS A 546 16.75 23.82 9.08
N CYS A 547 17.53 24.87 9.29
CA CYS A 547 17.51 26.05 8.45
C CYS A 547 18.16 25.77 7.10
N SER A 548 17.35 25.95 6.05
CA SER A 548 17.80 25.82 4.67
C SER A 548 18.60 27.06 4.24
N PRO A 549 19.77 26.89 3.60
CA PRO A 549 20.46 27.99 2.91
C PRO A 549 19.73 28.48 1.64
N TRP A 550 18.69 27.75 1.18
CA TRP A 550 18.04 27.97 -0.11
C TRP A 550 16.62 28.50 0.01
N THR A 551 15.84 27.99 0.97
CA THR A 551 14.37 28.15 0.97
C THR A 551 13.79 29.04 2.07
N VAL A 552 14.52 29.35 3.15
CA VAL A 552 13.98 30.13 4.29
C VAL A 552 15.08 30.97 4.96
N GLY A 553 14.89 32.28 5.20
CA GLY A 553 15.88 33.03 6.00
C GLY A 553 15.77 34.55 6.12
N ALA A 554 14.82 35.26 5.51
CA ALA A 554 14.75 36.71 5.74
C ALA A 554 14.05 37.11 7.05
N THR A 555 13.16 36.26 7.58
CA THR A 555 12.37 36.52 8.78
C THR A 555 12.98 35.91 10.05
N TYR A 556 13.70 34.78 10.01
CA TYR A 556 14.29 34.13 11.19
C TYR A 556 15.82 34.10 11.13
N ASP A 557 16.51 34.59 12.19
CA ASP A 557 17.97 34.58 12.31
C ASP A 557 18.41 33.20 12.81
N CYS A 558 18.68 32.30 11.88
CA CYS A 558 19.28 31.01 12.14
C CYS A 558 20.44 30.76 11.18
N ALA A 559 21.39 29.93 11.60
CA ALA A 559 22.53 29.56 10.77
C ALA A 559 22.14 28.40 9.86
N ASP A 560 22.58 28.45 8.60
CA ASP A 560 22.40 27.36 7.63
C ASP A 560 22.81 26.01 8.26
N TYR A 561 21.99 24.98 8.03
CA TYR A 561 22.17 23.61 8.52
C TYR A 561 22.04 23.41 10.04
N GLU A 562 21.79 24.47 10.81
CA GLU A 562 21.47 24.37 12.24
C GLU A 562 19.94 24.28 12.43
N PHE A 563 19.51 23.75 13.59
CA PHE A 563 18.08 23.73 13.92
C PHE A 563 17.51 25.13 14.07
N PHE A 564 16.21 25.27 13.77
CA PHE A 564 15.48 26.48 14.14
C PHE A 564 15.60 26.73 15.67
N PRO A 565 15.59 28.01 16.10
CA PRO A 565 15.66 28.33 17.53
C PRO A 565 14.57 27.61 18.32
N VAL A 566 14.97 27.01 19.45
CA VAL A 566 14.04 26.35 20.38
C VAL A 566 13.06 27.37 20.94
N GLN A 567 11.79 27.00 20.97
CA GLN A 567 10.68 27.80 21.48
C GLN A 567 10.27 27.33 22.87
N THR A 568 9.47 28.12 23.58
CA THR A 568 8.94 27.75 24.91
C THR A 568 7.43 27.82 24.89
N ASP A 569 6.77 26.73 25.29
CA ASP A 569 5.32 26.67 25.41
C ASP A 569 4.86 27.59 26.55
N PRO A 570 3.97 28.57 26.29
CA PRO A 570 3.50 29.51 27.30
C PRO A 570 2.60 28.88 28.38
N LEU A 571 2.03 27.69 28.15
CA LEU A 571 1.10 27.01 29.05
C LEU A 571 1.80 26.11 30.07
N ASN A 572 2.83 25.37 29.65
CA ASN A 572 3.57 24.45 30.51
C ASN A 572 5.03 24.87 30.79
N GLY A 573 5.57 25.82 30.02
CA GLY A 573 6.94 26.30 30.17
C GLY A 573 8.02 25.35 29.65
N GLY A 574 7.64 24.24 29.01
CA GLY A 574 8.51 23.29 28.34
C GLY A 574 9.04 23.83 27.02
N ASP A 575 10.23 23.39 26.65
CA ASP A 575 10.83 23.71 25.36
C ASP A 575 10.13 22.91 24.24
N PHE A 576 9.99 23.50 23.05
CA PHE A 576 9.56 22.79 21.84
C PHE A 576 10.33 23.24 20.60
N TYR A 577 10.44 22.34 19.62
CA TYR A 577 11.13 22.57 18.36
C TYR A 577 10.13 22.79 17.24
N LEU A 578 10.46 23.70 16.31
CA LEU A 578 9.76 23.79 15.02
C LEU A 578 10.16 22.60 14.16
N THR A 579 9.19 22.02 13.48
CA THR A 579 9.39 20.82 12.65
C THR A 579 8.85 21.03 11.26
N GLU A 580 9.32 20.24 10.29
CA GLU A 580 8.70 20.15 8.98
C GLU A 580 7.36 19.40 9.08
N ILE A 581 6.62 19.29 7.99
CA ILE A 581 5.30 18.65 8.00
C ILE A 581 5.49 17.15 7.75
N ALA A 582 5.32 16.34 8.79
CA ALA A 582 5.37 14.89 8.71
C ALA A 582 3.94 14.29 8.65
N ARG A 583 3.70 13.35 7.73
CA ARG A 583 2.36 12.81 7.41
C ARG A 583 2.44 11.44 6.74
N ARG A 584 1.29 10.81 6.50
CA ARG A 584 1.12 9.52 5.81
C ARG A 584 1.99 8.42 6.42
N PHE A 585 1.83 8.16 7.70
CA PHE A 585 2.57 7.09 8.37
C PHE A 585 2.28 5.72 7.74
N ALA A 586 3.32 4.89 7.65
CA ALA A 586 3.28 3.48 7.34
C ALA A 586 4.33 2.77 8.21
N LEU A 587 4.19 1.46 8.38
CA LEU A 587 5.14 0.71 9.18
C LEU A 587 5.29 -0.70 8.67
N THR A 588 6.46 -1.26 8.93
CA THR A 588 6.69 -2.69 8.79
C THR A 588 7.49 -3.22 9.96
N THR A 589 7.20 -4.47 10.33
CA THR A 589 7.61 -5.04 11.61
C THR A 589 7.99 -6.50 11.44
N ASN A 590 9.13 -6.88 12.01
CA ASN A 590 9.49 -8.27 12.22
C ASN A 590 8.57 -8.88 13.29
N SER A 591 8.57 -10.21 13.41
CA SER A 591 8.07 -10.85 14.64
C SER A 591 9.10 -10.68 15.76
N VAL A 592 8.68 -10.84 17.03
CA VAL A 592 9.62 -10.81 18.17
C VAL A 592 10.77 -11.79 17.98
N LYS A 593 10.45 -12.99 17.46
CA LYS A 593 11.46 -14.00 17.13
C LYS A 593 12.38 -13.57 15.98
N ALA A 594 11.82 -13.04 14.89
CA ALA A 594 12.63 -12.63 13.74
C ALA A 594 13.57 -11.47 14.09
N ALA A 595 13.14 -10.51 14.93
CA ALA A 595 14.00 -9.46 15.44
C ALA A 595 15.16 -10.03 16.29
N ALA A 596 14.87 -10.96 17.20
CA ALA A 596 15.88 -11.61 18.04
C ALA A 596 16.84 -12.52 17.27
N ASP A 597 16.39 -13.12 16.17
CA ASP A 597 17.21 -13.98 15.30
C ASP A 597 18.03 -13.17 14.27
N SER A 598 17.66 -11.91 14.00
CA SER A 598 18.34 -11.03 13.04
C SER A 598 19.72 -10.57 13.55
N GLU A 599 20.68 -10.38 12.63
CA GLU A 599 22.02 -9.91 13.01
C GLU A 599 22.00 -8.43 13.41
N SER A 600 21.16 -7.62 12.76
CA SER A 600 21.06 -6.20 13.07
C SER A 600 20.16 -5.91 14.28
N GLY A 601 19.38 -6.88 14.76
CA GLY A 601 18.36 -6.68 15.79
C GLY A 601 17.14 -5.87 15.34
N LEU A 602 16.88 -5.73 14.03
CA LEU A 602 15.81 -4.87 13.51
C LEU A 602 14.43 -5.40 13.90
N ALA A 603 13.71 -4.62 14.71
CA ALA A 603 12.35 -4.91 15.11
C ALA A 603 11.33 -4.26 14.16
N ALA A 604 11.52 -2.98 13.82
CA ALA A 604 10.60 -2.23 12.97
C ALA A 604 11.31 -1.21 12.09
N MET A 605 10.69 -0.93 10.93
CA MET A 605 10.98 0.22 10.09
C MET A 605 9.73 1.10 10.08
N LEU A 606 9.85 2.29 10.65
CA LEU A 606 8.79 3.29 10.75
C LEU A 606 8.93 4.27 9.59
N ILE A 607 7.88 4.44 8.80
CA ILE A 607 7.96 5.12 7.50
C ILE A 607 7.00 6.30 7.52
N TYR A 608 7.43 7.49 7.11
CA TYR A 608 6.55 8.64 7.00
C TYR A 608 6.98 9.57 5.87
N LYS A 609 6.06 10.40 5.40
CA LYS A 609 6.32 11.43 4.38
C LYS A 609 6.59 12.77 5.06
N GLN A 610 7.65 13.48 4.68
CA GLN A 610 8.02 14.78 5.27
C GLN A 610 8.27 15.84 4.20
N GLY A 611 7.91 17.10 4.43
CA GLY A 611 8.29 18.19 3.54
C GLY A 611 8.09 19.59 4.11
N ILE A 612 8.73 20.57 3.47
CA ILE A 612 8.75 21.98 3.89
C ILE A 612 7.49 22.79 3.53
N ILE A 613 6.69 22.35 2.54
CA ILE A 613 5.52 23.09 2.06
C ILE A 613 4.22 22.39 2.47
N ASN A 614 3.25 23.21 2.86
CA ASN A 614 1.90 22.79 3.19
C ASN A 614 1.19 22.07 2.02
N GLN A 615 0.21 21.24 2.38
CA GLN A 615 -0.78 20.56 1.52
C GLN A 615 -0.42 20.35 0.04
N GLY A 616 -0.09 19.11 -0.33
CA GLY A 616 0.16 18.74 -1.72
C GLY A 616 1.54 19.13 -2.26
N GLY A 617 2.34 19.89 -1.50
CA GLY A 617 3.73 20.30 -1.79
C GLY A 617 4.77 19.16 -1.93
N PRO A 618 6.00 19.52 -2.34
CA PRO A 618 7.14 18.60 -2.39
C PRO A 618 7.39 17.95 -1.05
N ALA A 619 7.84 16.69 -1.07
CA ALA A 619 8.05 15.90 0.13
C ALA A 619 8.62 14.52 -0.16
N ASP A 620 9.46 14.08 0.77
CA ASP A 620 10.24 12.86 0.77
C ASP A 620 9.66 11.77 1.66
N ILE A 621 10.20 10.55 1.52
CA ILE A 621 9.93 9.39 2.37
C ILE A 621 11.09 9.21 3.35
N MET A 622 10.75 9.21 4.63
CA MET A 622 11.67 9.10 5.75
C MET A 622 11.50 7.77 6.47
N LEU A 623 12.60 7.19 6.94
CA LEU A 623 12.62 5.93 7.71
C LEU A 623 13.27 6.12 9.10
N ARG A 624 12.67 5.54 10.12
CA ARG A 624 13.27 5.32 11.44
C ARG A 624 13.39 3.83 11.72
N ARG A 625 14.58 3.40 12.12
CA ARG A 625 14.86 2.02 12.54
C ARG A 625 14.56 1.88 14.02
N VAL A 626 13.93 0.78 14.41
CA VAL A 626 13.77 0.37 15.82
C VAL A 626 14.54 -0.92 15.99
N VAL A 627 15.55 -0.91 16.86
CA VAL A 627 16.53 -1.99 17.02
C VAL A 627 16.57 -2.44 18.46
N ILE A 628 16.49 -3.75 18.68
CA ILE A 628 16.52 -4.31 20.04
C ILE A 628 17.90 -4.12 20.70
N PRO A 629 17.96 -3.87 22.02
CA PRO A 629 19.22 -3.76 22.74
C PRO A 629 19.92 -5.13 22.92
N GLU A 630 21.22 -5.13 23.24
CA GLU A 630 22.01 -6.36 23.43
C GLU A 630 21.49 -7.27 24.56
N ASP A 631 20.82 -6.70 25.58
CA ASP A 631 20.28 -7.39 26.75
C ASP A 631 18.78 -7.72 26.64
N PHE A 632 18.20 -7.59 25.44
CA PHE A 632 16.79 -7.86 25.16
C PHE A 632 16.34 -9.27 25.57
N ASP A 633 15.25 -9.35 26.33
CA ASP A 633 14.55 -10.59 26.66
C ASP A 633 13.20 -10.68 25.89
N PRO A 634 13.10 -11.58 24.88
CA PRO A 634 11.89 -11.72 24.06
C PRO A 634 10.63 -12.17 24.82
N ALA A 635 10.74 -12.59 26.09
CA ALA A 635 9.60 -13.00 26.90
C ALA A 635 8.91 -11.84 27.64
N VAL A 636 9.59 -10.71 27.84
CA VAL A 636 9.09 -9.61 28.68
C VAL A 636 9.34 -8.23 28.11
N ASP A 637 10.37 -8.06 27.29
CA ASP A 637 10.73 -6.76 26.74
C ASP A 637 9.95 -6.49 25.45
N ASN A 638 9.45 -5.27 25.30
CA ASN A 638 8.85 -4.82 24.06
C ASN A 638 9.95 -4.46 23.04
N PRO A 639 10.14 -5.23 21.95
CA PRO A 639 11.19 -4.92 20.97
C PRO A 639 10.90 -3.64 20.20
N TYR A 640 9.63 -3.20 20.16
CA TYR A 640 9.17 -2.06 19.39
C TYR A 640 9.03 -0.77 20.22
N THR A 641 9.52 -0.74 21.46
CA THR A 641 9.38 0.45 22.31
C THR A 641 10.09 1.67 21.70
N PHE A 642 9.60 2.89 21.97
CA PHE A 642 10.13 4.12 21.37
C PHE A 642 11.62 4.34 21.69
N GLU A 643 12.05 3.92 22.87
CA GLU A 643 13.42 4.01 23.35
C GLU A 643 14.41 3.15 22.53
N ASN A 644 13.90 2.15 21.82
CA ASN A 644 14.68 1.32 20.88
C ASN A 644 14.84 1.98 19.50
N MET A 645 14.23 3.15 19.26
CA MET A 645 14.44 3.88 18.02
C MET A 645 15.91 4.31 17.92
N GLU A 646 16.56 3.94 16.83
CA GLU A 646 17.95 4.29 16.61
C GLU A 646 18.11 5.80 16.47
N CYS A 647 18.90 6.38 17.38
CA CYS A 647 19.19 7.79 17.39
C CYS A 647 20.50 8.05 18.13
N SER A 648 21.37 8.87 17.52
CA SER A 648 22.68 9.20 18.07
C SER A 648 22.65 10.38 19.05
N GLU A 649 21.60 11.20 18.98
CA GLU A 649 21.45 12.41 19.78
C GLU A 649 20.03 12.55 20.31
N TRP A 650 19.86 12.34 21.62
CA TRP A 650 18.59 12.44 22.33
C TRP A 650 18.57 13.63 23.27
N VAL A 651 17.40 14.26 23.40
CA VAL A 651 17.11 15.28 24.43
C VAL A 651 15.81 14.93 25.18
N TYR A 652 15.68 15.45 26.40
CA TYR A 652 14.50 15.27 27.28
C TYR A 652 14.09 13.83 27.62
N THR A 653 15.03 12.87 27.59
CA THR A 653 14.76 11.45 27.89
C THR A 653 14.44 11.16 29.36
N ASP A 654 14.44 12.18 30.23
CA ASP A 654 14.15 12.04 31.66
C ASP A 654 12.67 12.33 32.00
N GLY A 655 11.83 12.56 30.98
CA GLY A 655 10.41 12.89 31.14
C GLY A 655 10.16 14.28 31.74
N SER A 656 11.18 15.13 31.81
CA SER A 656 11.05 16.46 32.44
C SER A 656 10.38 17.51 31.56
N ASN A 657 10.27 17.27 30.25
CA ASN A 657 9.65 18.18 29.30
C ASN A 657 8.24 17.68 28.92
N PRO A 658 7.17 18.39 29.30
CA PRO A 658 5.79 18.00 28.98
C PRO A 658 5.47 17.89 27.49
N ASN A 659 6.27 18.50 26.61
CA ASN A 659 6.08 18.41 25.17
C ASN A 659 6.75 17.17 24.55
N TYR A 660 7.64 16.49 25.29
CA TYR A 660 8.40 15.34 24.82
C TYR A 660 8.62 14.33 25.95
N LEU A 661 7.55 13.73 26.49
CA LEU A 661 7.65 12.85 27.66
C LEU A 661 8.56 11.64 27.45
N LYS A 662 8.56 11.08 26.23
CA LYS A 662 9.43 9.95 25.85
C LYS A 662 10.81 10.39 25.30
N GLY A 663 11.10 11.69 25.31
CA GLY A 663 12.27 12.30 24.70
C GLY A 663 12.09 12.61 23.21
N LEU A 664 13.08 13.32 22.64
CA LEU A 664 13.10 13.74 21.25
C LEU A 664 14.44 13.40 20.60
N CYS A 665 14.39 12.76 19.44
CA CYS A 665 15.56 12.43 18.63
C CYS A 665 15.96 13.59 17.72
N LEU A 666 17.20 14.04 17.83
CA LEU A 666 17.77 15.11 16.99
C LEU A 666 18.53 14.56 15.78
N SER A 667 18.76 13.25 15.67
CA SER A 667 19.41 12.65 14.50
C SER A 667 18.49 12.68 13.27
N PRO A 668 19.04 12.83 12.05
CA PRO A 668 18.26 12.71 10.82
C PRO A 668 17.61 11.33 10.71
N ALA A 669 16.44 11.28 10.11
CA ALA A 669 15.85 10.03 9.63
C ALA A 669 16.53 9.63 8.31
N ILE A 670 16.40 8.38 7.90
CA ILE A 670 16.90 7.94 6.59
C ILE A 670 15.96 8.50 5.53
N ASN A 671 16.43 9.39 4.65
CA ASN A 671 15.66 9.88 3.52
C ASN A 671 15.77 8.90 2.34
N ILE A 672 14.81 7.98 2.22
CA ILE A 672 14.90 6.88 1.26
C ILE A 672 14.52 7.28 -0.18
N SER A 673 13.82 8.41 -0.33
CA SER A 673 13.51 9.00 -1.64
C SER A 673 14.41 10.16 -2.03
N GLY A 674 15.28 10.61 -1.12
CA GLY A 674 16.26 11.66 -1.36
C GLY A 674 17.02 11.44 -2.65
N SER A 675 17.36 12.54 -3.31
CA SER A 675 18.05 12.53 -4.59
C SER A 675 18.91 13.77 -4.80
N THR A 676 20.11 13.56 -5.31
CA THR A 676 21.02 14.64 -5.74
C THR A 676 20.65 15.13 -7.13
N ILE A 677 20.43 16.43 -7.30
CA ILE A 677 20.17 17.04 -8.62
C ILE A 677 21.49 17.17 -9.41
N VAL A 678 21.54 16.56 -10.60
CA VAL A 678 22.68 16.68 -11.53
C VAL A 678 22.48 17.86 -12.47
N GLU A 679 21.29 17.98 -13.08
CA GLU A 679 20.95 19.06 -14.01
C GLU A 679 19.51 19.53 -13.81
N CYS A 680 19.30 20.84 -13.92
CA CYS A 680 18.00 21.47 -13.92
C CYS A 680 17.94 22.62 -14.93
N THR A 681 16.79 23.27 -15.05
CA THR A 681 16.57 24.34 -16.02
C THR A 681 17.53 25.52 -15.80
N GLY A 682 18.56 25.62 -16.65
CA GLY A 682 19.47 26.76 -16.72
C GLY A 682 20.72 26.68 -15.83
N THR A 683 20.90 25.61 -15.06
CA THR A 683 22.11 25.37 -14.24
C THR A 683 22.32 23.87 -13.96
N ALA A 684 23.43 23.50 -13.33
CA ALA A 684 23.77 22.12 -12.98
C ALA A 684 24.37 22.05 -11.58
N GLY A 685 24.25 20.87 -10.95
CA GLY A 685 24.65 20.59 -9.57
C GLY A 685 23.60 20.95 -8.53
N ASN A 686 23.58 20.18 -7.42
CA ASN A 686 22.51 20.19 -6.42
C ASN A 686 22.21 21.57 -5.85
N ASP A 687 23.17 22.17 -5.14
CA ASP A 687 23.05 23.50 -4.52
C ASP A 687 22.60 24.59 -5.50
N ALA A 688 23.19 24.59 -6.70
CA ALA A 688 22.91 25.61 -7.70
C ALA A 688 21.48 25.47 -8.23
N CYS A 689 20.96 24.25 -8.34
CA CYS A 689 19.58 23.96 -8.70
C CYS A 689 18.61 24.27 -7.55
N ALA A 690 18.89 23.80 -6.33
CA ALA A 690 18.09 24.07 -5.14
C ALA A 690 17.90 25.58 -4.90
N ALA A 691 18.96 26.38 -5.09
CA ALA A 691 18.90 27.84 -5.00
C ALA A 691 17.99 28.53 -6.05
N THR A 692 17.54 27.81 -7.08
CA THR A 692 16.57 28.34 -8.07
C THR A 692 15.12 28.11 -7.68
N PHE A 693 14.85 27.33 -6.62
CA PHE A 693 13.51 26.99 -6.18
C PHE A 693 12.75 28.26 -5.73
N PRO A 694 11.64 28.63 -6.41
CA PRO A 694 10.98 29.91 -6.17
C PRO A 694 10.01 29.81 -4.98
N VAL A 695 10.55 29.88 -3.77
CA VAL A 695 9.78 29.93 -2.51
C VAL A 695 9.98 31.26 -1.81
N ALA A 696 8.90 31.82 -1.28
CA ALA A 696 8.92 33.03 -0.47
C ALA A 696 9.32 32.70 0.98
N ASP A 697 9.71 33.73 1.75
CA ASP A 697 10.14 33.58 3.15
C ASP A 697 9.07 32.99 4.09
N ASP A 698 7.80 33.02 3.67
CA ASP A 698 6.66 32.43 4.39
C ASP A 698 6.32 31.00 3.94
N GLY A 699 7.18 30.38 3.10
CA GLY A 699 6.97 29.04 2.54
C GLY A 699 5.98 28.99 1.38
N SER A 700 5.41 30.13 0.95
CA SER A 700 4.49 30.18 -0.20
C SER A 700 5.24 30.24 -1.53
N ILE A 701 4.62 29.74 -2.60
CA ILE A 701 5.15 29.86 -3.96
C ILE A 701 4.56 31.13 -4.60
N PRO A 702 5.38 32.10 -5.06
CA PRO A 702 4.88 33.33 -5.68
C PRO A 702 3.96 33.07 -6.89
N GLU A 703 2.76 33.65 -6.90
CA GLU A 703 1.87 33.57 -8.05
C GLU A 703 2.45 34.32 -9.27
N GLY A 704 2.45 33.67 -10.43
CA GLY A 704 2.75 34.30 -11.72
C GLY A 704 4.12 34.00 -12.33
N ASP A 705 4.87 33.03 -11.81
CA ASP A 705 6.10 32.61 -12.46
C ASP A 705 5.79 31.84 -13.75
N THR A 706 6.20 32.38 -14.90
CA THR A 706 5.82 31.87 -16.23
C THR A 706 6.60 30.61 -16.63
N SER A 707 7.52 30.11 -15.78
CA SER A 707 8.15 28.79 -15.91
C SER A 707 8.85 28.37 -14.61
N PHE A 708 8.22 27.53 -13.79
CA PHE A 708 8.88 26.86 -12.66
C PHE A 708 10.08 26.02 -13.17
N PRO A 709 11.29 26.12 -12.60
CA PRO A 709 12.44 25.32 -13.04
C PRO A 709 12.15 23.82 -12.94
N LYS A 710 12.59 23.04 -13.92
CA LYS A 710 12.51 21.58 -13.89
C LYS A 710 13.87 20.95 -13.64
N VAL A 711 13.92 19.92 -12.80
CA VAL A 711 15.00 18.93 -12.72
C VAL A 711 14.91 18.04 -13.95
N THR A 712 16.03 17.87 -14.64
CA THR A 712 16.14 17.08 -15.88
C THR A 712 17.04 15.87 -15.71
N GLU A 713 17.92 15.86 -14.70
CA GLU A 713 18.77 14.71 -14.38
C GLU A 713 19.05 14.67 -12.87
N TRP A 714 19.03 13.47 -12.28
CA TRP A 714 19.20 13.23 -10.84
C TRP A 714 19.96 11.91 -10.57
N ARG A 715 20.42 11.74 -9.33
CA ARG A 715 21.02 10.51 -8.81
C ARG A 715 20.47 10.20 -7.42
N GLN A 716 20.62 8.94 -7.02
CA GLN A 716 20.42 8.51 -5.65
C GLN A 716 21.76 7.98 -5.08
N CYS A 717 22.27 8.56 -3.99
CA CYS A 717 23.68 8.47 -3.60
C CYS A 717 23.86 8.07 -2.14
N ASP A 718 24.87 7.24 -1.85
CA ASP A 718 25.25 6.78 -0.50
C ASP A 718 26.50 7.46 0.09
N GLY A 719 27.06 8.45 -0.61
CA GLY A 719 28.31 9.13 -0.23
C GLY A 719 29.59 8.31 -0.44
N ILE A 720 29.51 7.06 -0.90
CA ILE A 720 30.64 6.13 -0.97
C ILE A 720 30.84 5.60 -2.38
N ALA A 721 29.76 5.22 -3.06
CA ALA A 721 29.78 4.60 -4.36
C ALA A 721 30.31 5.56 -5.44
N ALA A 722 31.09 5.02 -6.38
CA ALA A 722 31.67 5.78 -7.48
C ALA A 722 30.68 5.91 -8.66
N ILE A 723 29.48 6.42 -8.38
CA ILE A 723 28.48 6.78 -9.39
C ILE A 723 28.74 8.20 -9.87
N ASP A 724 28.77 8.43 -11.18
CA ASP A 724 28.96 9.74 -11.79
C ASP A 724 27.78 10.65 -11.43
N GLY A 725 28.06 11.78 -10.76
CA GLY A 725 27.05 12.66 -10.15
C GLY A 725 26.80 12.43 -8.66
N CYS A 726 27.38 11.39 -8.04
CA CYS A 726 27.31 11.10 -6.60
C CYS A 726 28.60 11.46 -5.83
N GLU A 727 29.54 12.20 -6.44
CA GLU A 727 30.87 12.34 -5.85
C GLU A 727 30.83 13.07 -4.49
N SER A 728 30.98 12.30 -3.41
CA SER A 728 30.96 12.71 -1.99
C SER A 728 29.61 13.17 -1.42
N ASP A 729 28.51 12.88 -2.11
CA ASP A 729 27.16 13.24 -1.68
C ASP A 729 26.38 12.03 -1.17
N ASN A 730 25.65 12.19 -0.07
CA ASN A 730 24.86 11.14 0.56
C ASN A 730 23.44 11.65 0.81
N ASP A 731 22.50 11.23 -0.04
CA ASP A 731 21.11 11.71 0.09
C ASP A 731 20.30 10.96 1.15
N LEU A 732 20.86 9.89 1.73
CA LEU A 732 20.18 9.11 2.77
C LEU A 732 20.04 9.85 4.10
N ASP A 733 20.78 10.93 4.35
CA ASP A 733 20.63 11.78 5.54
C ASP A 733 20.23 13.23 5.23
N ASP A 734 19.85 13.49 3.98
CA ASP A 734 19.45 14.81 3.50
C ASP A 734 18.15 15.29 4.15
N GLN A 735 18.08 16.60 4.34
CA GLN A 735 16.83 17.29 4.66
C GLN A 735 15.97 17.41 3.40
N THR A 736 14.65 17.51 3.57
CA THR A 736 13.68 17.51 2.44
C THR A 736 13.84 18.70 1.49
N TRP A 737 14.61 19.71 1.86
CA TRP A 737 14.87 20.91 1.07
C TRP A 737 16.20 20.87 0.32
N GLU A 738 17.03 19.82 0.47
CA GLU A 738 18.25 19.64 -0.33
C GLU A 738 17.90 19.43 -1.81
N ASN A 739 16.87 18.63 -2.08
CA ASN A 739 16.14 18.65 -3.33
C ASN A 739 14.69 19.10 -3.10
N PRO A 740 14.39 20.41 -3.18
CA PRO A 740 13.05 20.92 -2.89
C PRO A 740 12.04 20.66 -4.05
N PHE A 741 12.46 20.05 -5.16
CA PHE A 741 11.65 19.90 -6.36
C PHE A 741 10.82 18.63 -6.39
N ASP A 742 11.22 17.58 -5.68
CA ASP A 742 10.67 16.25 -5.85
C ASP A 742 9.46 15.98 -4.95
N VAL A 743 8.75 14.90 -5.28
CA VAL A 743 7.60 14.47 -4.50
C VAL A 743 7.42 12.96 -4.56
N SER A 744 7.24 12.38 -3.38
CA SER A 744 6.99 10.95 -3.19
C SER A 744 5.58 10.65 -2.70
N LYS A 745 5.00 9.51 -3.06
CA LYS A 745 3.73 8.99 -2.51
C LYS A 745 3.72 7.46 -2.52
N GLY A 746 2.66 6.86 -1.95
CA GLY A 746 2.45 5.41 -2.04
C GLY A 746 3.53 4.55 -1.35
N HIS A 747 4.27 5.11 -0.40
CA HIS A 747 5.41 4.46 0.23
C HIS A 747 5.00 3.32 1.17
N ARG A 748 5.60 2.14 0.98
CA ARG A 748 5.34 0.93 1.79
C ARG A 748 6.53 -0.02 1.75
N GLY A 749 6.50 -1.09 2.56
CA GLY A 749 7.57 -2.08 2.59
C GLY A 749 7.32 -3.28 3.50
N PHE A 750 8.16 -4.31 3.41
CA PHE A 750 8.17 -5.42 4.37
C PHE A 750 9.57 -5.69 4.95
N LEU A 751 9.58 -6.30 6.13
CA LEU A 751 10.77 -6.85 6.76
C LEU A 751 10.71 -8.37 6.73
N ASP A 752 11.87 -8.99 6.51
CA ASP A 752 12.07 -10.42 6.69
C ASP A 752 13.44 -10.66 7.34
N GLY A 753 13.49 -10.56 8.67
CA GLY A 753 14.76 -10.47 9.39
C GLY A 753 15.49 -9.18 9.02
N ASP A 754 16.72 -9.30 8.52
CA ASP A 754 17.55 -8.17 8.05
C ASP A 754 17.20 -7.72 6.62
N PHE A 755 16.38 -8.47 5.88
CA PHE A 755 15.93 -8.04 4.57
C PHE A 755 14.85 -6.96 4.69
N VAL A 756 15.11 -5.81 4.08
CA VAL A 756 14.17 -4.69 3.98
C VAL A 756 13.85 -4.47 2.51
N MET A 757 12.57 -4.52 2.16
CA MET A 757 12.09 -4.07 0.85
C MET A 757 11.25 -2.81 1.04
N MET A 758 11.62 -1.73 0.38
CA MET A 758 10.90 -0.47 0.34
C MET A 758 10.48 -0.14 -1.08
N MET A 759 9.24 0.34 -1.24
CA MET A 759 8.75 0.88 -2.50
C MET A 759 8.11 2.25 -2.28
N TYR A 760 8.16 3.10 -3.30
CA TYR A 760 7.53 4.41 -3.30
C TYR A 760 7.34 4.91 -4.74
N ALA A 761 6.27 5.66 -4.98
CA ALA A 761 6.07 6.37 -6.24
C ALA A 761 6.73 7.75 -6.12
N TRP A 762 7.58 8.14 -7.07
CA TRP A 762 8.38 9.38 -7.00
C TRP A 762 8.35 10.13 -8.33
N SER A 763 8.41 11.47 -8.25
CA SER A 763 8.51 12.37 -9.40
C SER A 763 9.55 13.45 -9.12
N PRO A 764 10.45 13.76 -10.09
CA PRO A 764 11.49 14.78 -9.93
C PRO A 764 10.95 16.22 -9.89
N ASN A 765 9.70 16.44 -10.35
CA ASN A 765 9.13 17.77 -10.50
C ASN A 765 7.70 17.85 -9.96
N TRP A 766 7.58 18.05 -8.65
CA TRP A 766 6.32 18.29 -7.95
C TRP A 766 5.40 19.27 -8.69
N LYS A 767 5.90 20.46 -9.06
CA LYS A 767 5.04 21.52 -9.60
C LYS A 767 4.47 21.19 -10.98
N ALA A 768 5.22 20.46 -11.79
CA ALA A 768 4.74 20.00 -13.09
C ALA A 768 3.70 18.87 -12.90
N ASN A 769 3.90 18.02 -11.90
CA ASN A 769 3.00 16.94 -11.54
C ASN A 769 1.63 17.46 -11.06
N THR A 770 1.54 18.61 -10.37
CA THR A 770 0.24 19.18 -9.91
C THR A 770 -0.73 19.57 -11.03
N VAL A 771 -0.30 19.52 -12.30
CA VAL A 771 -1.11 19.85 -13.49
C VAL A 771 -0.92 18.81 -14.59
N GLY A 772 -0.45 17.61 -14.25
CA GLY A 772 -0.30 16.50 -15.21
C GLY A 772 0.81 16.69 -16.26
N ASN A 773 1.78 17.58 -16.00
CA ASN A 773 2.90 17.84 -16.92
C ASN A 773 4.20 17.09 -16.55
N ASP A 774 4.11 16.21 -15.56
CA ASP A 774 5.11 15.22 -15.14
C ASP A 774 4.35 14.07 -14.46
N HIS A 775 4.98 12.92 -14.23
CA HIS A 775 4.34 11.72 -13.70
C HIS A 775 5.13 11.13 -12.53
N TYR A 776 4.46 10.25 -11.78
CA TYR A 776 5.13 9.37 -10.82
C TYR A 776 5.60 8.09 -11.50
N ASN A 777 6.83 7.69 -11.22
CA ASN A 777 7.36 6.34 -11.47
C ASN A 777 7.41 5.55 -10.15
N LEU A 778 7.30 4.23 -10.21
CA LEU A 778 7.43 3.33 -9.06
C LEU A 778 8.89 2.94 -8.87
N TYR A 779 9.43 3.18 -7.68
CA TYR A 779 10.79 2.85 -7.29
C TYR A 779 10.81 1.80 -6.19
N VAL A 780 11.84 0.96 -6.21
CA VAL A 780 12.14 -0.04 -5.17
C VAL A 780 13.57 0.13 -4.65
N ARG A 781 13.76 0.08 -3.34
CA ARG A 781 15.07 0.00 -2.68
C ARG A 781 15.10 -1.19 -1.72
N ARG A 782 16.27 -1.81 -1.58
CA ARG A 782 16.44 -3.06 -0.84
C ARG A 782 17.66 -3.00 0.07
N SER A 783 17.56 -3.60 1.24
CA SER A 783 18.65 -3.74 2.21
C SER A 783 18.69 -5.17 2.74
N PHE A 784 19.89 -5.65 3.08
CA PHE A 784 20.13 -7.00 3.59
C PHE A 784 20.84 -7.00 4.96
N ASP A 785 21.00 -5.83 5.56
CA ASP A 785 21.67 -5.61 6.86
C ASP A 785 20.79 -4.78 7.82
N GLY A 786 19.47 -4.89 7.64
CA GLY A 786 18.49 -4.23 8.49
C GLY A 786 18.36 -2.73 8.22
N GLY A 787 18.64 -2.27 7.00
CA GLY A 787 18.49 -0.87 6.59
C GLY A 787 19.73 0.00 6.84
N LEU A 788 20.91 -0.59 7.04
CA LEU A 788 22.17 0.15 7.19
C LEU A 788 22.76 0.52 5.82
N THR A 789 22.67 -0.39 4.84
CA THR A 789 23.09 -0.18 3.46
C THR A 789 22.00 -0.61 2.48
N TRP A 790 21.99 -0.02 1.29
CA TRP A 790 21.00 -0.27 0.24
C TRP A 790 21.70 -0.86 -0.99
N THR A 791 21.49 -2.14 -1.27
CA THR A 791 22.36 -2.90 -2.18
C THR A 791 21.56 -3.84 -3.07
N THR A 792 22.20 -4.30 -4.16
CA THR A 792 21.72 -5.48 -4.90
C THR A 792 21.84 -6.75 -4.07
N THR A 793 21.22 -7.84 -4.52
CA THR A 793 21.27 -9.10 -3.79
C THR A 793 22.71 -9.58 -3.55
N PRO A 794 23.09 -9.87 -2.29
CA PRO A 794 24.39 -10.43 -1.96
C PRO A 794 24.67 -11.77 -2.66
N GLY A 795 25.94 -12.02 -3.00
CA GLY A 795 26.33 -13.22 -3.75
C GLY A 795 26.07 -14.55 -3.01
N ASP A 796 26.05 -14.53 -1.68
CA ASP A 796 25.69 -15.67 -0.83
C ASP A 796 24.19 -15.95 -0.78
N LEU A 797 23.35 -14.98 -1.15
CA LEU A 797 21.91 -15.13 -1.37
C LEU A 797 21.55 -15.41 -2.84
N GLY A 798 22.55 -15.74 -3.67
CA GLY A 798 22.36 -16.07 -5.09
C GLY A 798 22.39 -14.86 -6.04
N GLY A 799 22.72 -13.67 -5.53
CA GLY A 799 22.86 -12.48 -6.35
C GLY A 799 24.02 -12.58 -7.35
N THR A 800 23.80 -12.05 -8.55
CA THR A 800 24.83 -12.00 -9.61
C THR A 800 25.14 -10.58 -10.09
N GLY A 801 24.47 -9.58 -9.49
CA GLY A 801 24.42 -8.21 -9.98
C GLY A 801 23.21 -7.99 -10.88
N THR A 802 22.91 -6.72 -11.16
CA THR A 802 21.79 -6.33 -12.03
C THR A 802 22.13 -5.11 -12.87
N ILE A 803 21.32 -4.90 -13.91
CA ILE A 803 21.38 -3.72 -14.78
C ILE A 803 20.05 -2.99 -14.64
N ALA A 804 20.10 -1.75 -14.17
CA ALA A 804 18.95 -0.88 -14.04
C ALA A 804 18.95 0.19 -15.12
N THR A 805 17.77 0.57 -15.60
CA THR A 805 17.60 1.70 -16.54
C THR A 805 16.91 2.85 -15.83
N GLU A 806 17.44 4.07 -15.96
CA GLU A 806 16.78 5.29 -15.48
C GLU A 806 16.44 6.23 -16.64
N ASN A 807 15.23 6.80 -16.61
CA ASN A 807 14.68 7.57 -17.72
C ASN A 807 14.62 9.07 -17.39
N TYR A 808 15.69 9.81 -17.74
CA TYR A 808 15.81 11.26 -17.50
C TYR A 808 15.04 12.15 -18.52
N CYS A 809 14.03 11.60 -19.19
CA CYS A 809 13.42 12.19 -20.39
C CYS A 809 12.37 13.29 -20.12
N VAL A 810 12.58 14.13 -19.11
CA VAL A 810 11.60 15.13 -18.63
C VAL A 810 11.17 16.16 -19.70
N SER A 811 12.10 16.53 -20.59
CA SER A 811 11.86 17.49 -21.68
C SER A 811 11.99 16.88 -23.07
N THR A 812 12.10 15.56 -23.15
CA THR A 812 12.29 14.80 -24.38
C THR A 812 10.98 14.15 -24.78
N ALA A 813 10.65 14.12 -26.07
CA ALA A 813 9.48 13.37 -26.53
C ALA A 813 9.64 11.89 -26.15
N SER A 814 8.57 11.21 -25.73
CA SER A 814 8.65 9.79 -25.32
C SER A 814 9.27 8.89 -26.40
N SER A 815 8.98 9.17 -27.68
CA SER A 815 9.55 8.46 -28.83
C SER A 815 11.06 8.67 -29.05
N GLU A 816 11.65 9.65 -28.38
CA GLU A 816 13.07 10.00 -28.43
C GLU A 816 13.77 9.75 -27.08
N CYS A 817 13.08 9.12 -26.12
CA CYS A 817 13.64 8.83 -24.82
C CYS A 817 14.64 7.67 -24.90
N GLU A 818 15.89 7.93 -24.50
CA GLU A 818 16.92 6.91 -24.34
C GLU A 818 17.27 6.84 -22.84
N GLY A 819 16.96 5.70 -22.22
CA GLY A 819 17.27 5.45 -20.81
C GLY A 819 18.79 5.29 -20.56
N THR A 820 19.22 5.66 -19.36
CA THR A 820 20.61 5.50 -18.91
C THR A 820 20.77 4.19 -18.14
N GLU A 821 21.66 3.32 -18.60
CA GLU A 821 21.94 2.04 -17.95
C GLU A 821 22.98 2.17 -16.83
N PHE A 822 22.66 1.62 -15.66
CA PHE A 822 23.56 1.46 -14.53
C PHE A 822 23.79 -0.03 -14.27
N THR A 823 25.05 -0.43 -14.11
CA THR A 823 25.42 -1.83 -13.82
C THR A 823 25.95 -1.94 -12.41
N TYR A 824 25.34 -2.81 -11.63
CA TYR A 824 25.70 -3.08 -10.24
C TYR A 824 26.17 -4.53 -10.11
N ALA A 825 27.26 -4.76 -9.37
CA ALA A 825 27.67 -6.12 -9.00
C ALA A 825 26.91 -6.57 -7.74
N ALA A 826 26.83 -7.88 -7.53
CA ALA A 826 26.15 -8.46 -6.36
C ALA A 826 26.65 -7.89 -5.03
N GLY A 827 25.72 -7.43 -4.18
CA GLY A 827 25.99 -6.84 -2.87
C GLY A 827 26.59 -5.42 -2.90
N GLU A 828 26.72 -4.80 -4.07
CA GLU A 828 27.12 -3.39 -4.17
C GLU A 828 25.93 -2.45 -4.01
N PHE A 829 26.21 -1.18 -3.66
CA PHE A 829 25.21 -0.13 -3.57
C PHE A 829 24.39 -0.01 -4.86
N GLU A 830 23.08 0.10 -4.71
CA GLU A 830 22.11 0.23 -5.79
C GLU A 830 21.27 1.51 -5.58
N GLN A 831 21.14 2.32 -6.63
CA GLN A 831 20.14 3.40 -6.65
C GLN A 831 18.72 2.80 -6.52
N GLY A 832 17.73 3.61 -6.18
CA GLY A 832 16.34 3.18 -6.28
C GLY A 832 16.04 2.69 -7.70
N LEU A 833 15.56 1.46 -7.79
CA LEU A 833 15.23 0.82 -9.06
C LEU A 833 13.88 1.33 -9.53
N ASN A 834 13.85 2.11 -10.61
CA ASN A 834 12.62 2.44 -11.32
C ASN A 834 12.05 1.16 -11.97
N VAL A 835 11.00 0.58 -11.39
CA VAL A 835 10.43 -0.69 -11.87
C VAL A 835 9.27 -0.52 -12.83
N SER A 836 8.62 0.66 -12.85
CA SER A 836 7.51 0.94 -13.77
C SER A 836 7.95 1.42 -15.15
N GLN A 837 9.14 2.02 -15.26
CA GLN A 837 9.72 2.49 -16.51
C GLN A 837 8.81 3.41 -17.35
N LEU A 838 7.86 4.13 -16.72
CA LEU A 838 6.94 5.01 -17.45
C LEU A 838 7.71 6.18 -18.05
N ILE A 839 7.39 6.49 -19.31
CA ILE A 839 7.94 7.61 -20.08
C ILE A 839 6.82 8.51 -20.63
N GLY A 840 7.13 9.78 -20.88
CA GLY A 840 6.12 10.79 -21.22
C GLY A 840 5.28 11.21 -20.00
N ASN A 841 4.27 12.06 -20.18
CA ASN A 841 3.56 12.71 -19.08
C ASN A 841 2.05 12.41 -18.99
N LYS A 842 1.56 11.43 -19.77
CA LYS A 842 0.11 11.13 -19.84
C LYS A 842 -0.36 10.09 -18.85
N ILE A 843 0.53 9.20 -18.42
CA ILE A 843 0.22 8.09 -17.52
C ILE A 843 1.08 8.28 -16.28
N THR A 844 0.49 8.07 -15.11
CA THR A 844 1.18 8.15 -13.83
C THR A 844 0.87 6.95 -12.95
N ILE A 845 1.74 6.64 -11.99
CA ILE A 845 1.45 5.68 -10.91
C ILE A 845 0.47 6.28 -9.89
N LEU A 846 -0.52 5.50 -9.47
CA LEU A 846 -1.50 5.83 -8.42
C LEU A 846 -1.20 5.08 -7.11
N ASP A 847 -1.84 3.92 -6.86
CA ASP A 847 -1.72 3.18 -5.60
C ASP A 847 -0.98 1.82 -5.75
N PRO A 848 0.34 1.78 -5.52
CA PRO A 848 1.11 0.53 -5.58
C PRO A 848 0.92 -0.35 -4.35
N ARG A 849 0.73 -1.64 -4.52
CA ARG A 849 0.54 -2.67 -3.47
C ARG A 849 1.58 -3.77 -3.62
N TYR A 850 1.82 -4.53 -2.55
CA TYR A 850 2.83 -5.58 -2.53
C TYR A 850 2.42 -6.72 -1.61
N THR A 851 3.04 -7.87 -1.79
CA THR A 851 2.96 -8.97 -0.83
C THR A 851 4.23 -9.83 -0.88
N PRO A 852 4.88 -10.11 0.25
CA PRO A 852 5.87 -11.17 0.32
C PRO A 852 5.18 -12.54 0.23
N THR A 853 5.96 -13.60 0.00
CA THR A 853 5.44 -14.96 0.09
C THR A 853 4.91 -15.25 1.49
N GLY A 854 3.83 -16.04 1.57
CA GLY A 854 3.10 -16.25 2.82
C GLY A 854 2.28 -15.03 3.30
N GLY A 855 2.12 -14.00 2.47
CA GLY A 855 1.35 -12.79 2.76
C GLY A 855 2.02 -11.86 3.78
N LEU A 856 1.34 -10.79 4.20
CA LEU A 856 1.87 -9.83 5.19
C LEU A 856 2.15 -10.44 6.58
N LYS A 857 1.61 -11.65 6.85
CA LYS A 857 1.90 -12.43 8.07
C LYS A 857 3.12 -13.34 7.91
N LEU A 858 3.74 -13.39 6.73
CA LEU A 858 4.98 -14.11 6.41
C LEU A 858 4.95 -15.58 6.84
N TYR A 859 3.82 -16.26 6.61
CA TYR A 859 3.63 -17.64 7.05
C TYR A 859 4.79 -18.52 6.57
N PRO A 860 5.58 -19.14 7.48
CA PRO A 860 6.74 -19.94 7.10
C PRO A 860 6.35 -21.27 6.43
N THR A 861 5.13 -21.73 6.72
CA THR A 861 4.47 -22.94 6.20
C THR A 861 2.98 -22.81 6.48
N ILE A 862 2.17 -23.64 5.82
CA ILE A 862 0.75 -23.82 6.16
C ILE A 862 0.60 -24.83 7.31
N ARG A 863 -0.38 -24.62 8.20
CA ARG A 863 -0.70 -25.51 9.32
C ARG A 863 -1.55 -26.70 8.87
N THR A 864 -1.37 -27.82 9.58
CA THR A 864 -2.08 -29.10 9.37
C THR A 864 -2.96 -29.50 10.56
N ASP A 865 -2.94 -28.73 11.64
CA ASP A 865 -3.69 -28.96 12.87
C ASP A 865 -5.20 -29.00 12.61
N TRP A 866 -5.73 -28.06 11.80
CA TRP A 866 -7.15 -28.02 11.48
C TRP A 866 -7.63 -29.29 10.76
N LEU A 867 -6.89 -29.76 9.75
CA LEU A 867 -7.22 -31.01 9.03
C LEU A 867 -7.18 -32.22 9.97
N THR A 868 -6.13 -32.29 10.80
CA THR A 868 -5.92 -33.40 11.74
C THR A 868 -7.05 -33.50 12.75
N THR A 869 -7.49 -32.36 13.29
CA THR A 869 -8.58 -32.28 14.28
C THR A 869 -9.94 -32.60 13.67
N ASN A 870 -10.23 -32.10 12.46
CA ASN A 870 -11.59 -32.10 11.92
C ASN A 870 -11.91 -33.23 10.92
N ILE A 871 -10.92 -33.73 10.19
CA ILE A 871 -11.12 -34.75 9.14
C ILE A 871 -10.57 -36.12 9.58
N GLY A 872 -9.60 -36.12 10.50
CA GLY A 872 -8.93 -37.30 11.02
C GLY A 872 -7.43 -37.28 10.69
N PRO A 873 -6.67 -38.31 11.10
CA PRO A 873 -5.23 -38.35 10.89
C PRO A 873 -4.93 -38.57 9.40
N ALA A 874 -4.84 -37.47 8.63
CA ALA A 874 -3.99 -37.44 7.45
C ALA A 874 -2.54 -37.65 7.90
N SER A 875 -1.65 -38.10 7.03
CA SER A 875 -0.21 -38.11 7.32
C SER A 875 0.20 -36.75 7.88
N GLU A 876 1.18 -36.69 8.79
CA GLU A 876 1.76 -35.43 9.32
C GLU A 876 2.35 -34.51 8.23
N THR A 877 2.12 -34.81 6.96
CA THR A 877 2.61 -34.11 5.78
C THR A 877 1.50 -33.21 5.22
N LEU A 878 1.87 -32.00 4.82
CA LEU A 878 0.98 -31.10 4.09
C LEU A 878 0.38 -31.76 2.83
N PRO A 879 -0.82 -31.34 2.40
CA PRO A 879 -1.41 -31.84 1.16
C PRO A 879 -0.56 -31.56 -0.09
N TYR A 880 0.15 -30.43 -0.12
CA TYR A 880 0.93 -29.97 -1.26
C TYR A 880 2.29 -29.41 -0.80
N GLU A 881 3.33 -29.66 -1.59
CA GLU A 881 4.73 -29.35 -1.24
C GLU A 881 5.09 -27.86 -1.42
N ASP A 882 4.35 -27.13 -2.27
CA ASP A 882 4.54 -25.69 -2.52
C ASP A 882 4.27 -24.80 -1.29
N ASP A 883 3.66 -25.36 -0.25
CA ASP A 883 3.37 -24.65 1.00
C ASP A 883 4.20 -25.15 2.19
N LEU A 884 5.16 -26.07 1.95
CA LEU A 884 5.97 -26.71 2.99
C LEU A 884 7.02 -25.77 3.58
N VAL A 885 7.59 -24.89 2.76
CA VAL A 885 8.62 -23.93 3.16
C VAL A 885 8.39 -22.63 2.40
N ARG A 886 8.48 -21.50 3.11
CA ARG A 886 8.44 -20.18 2.50
C ARG A 886 9.70 -19.91 1.67
N ASP A 887 9.54 -19.36 0.47
CA ASP A 887 10.64 -18.85 -0.36
C ASP A 887 10.76 -17.33 -0.20
N PRO A 888 11.73 -16.83 0.60
CA PRO A 888 11.90 -15.39 0.84
C PRO A 888 12.57 -14.66 -0.33
N SER A 889 13.10 -15.37 -1.33
CA SER A 889 13.72 -14.74 -2.49
C SER A 889 12.71 -14.18 -3.49
N LYS A 890 11.41 -14.42 -3.26
CA LYS A 890 10.29 -14.05 -4.12
C LYS A 890 9.31 -13.13 -3.40
N TYR A 891 8.75 -12.17 -4.11
CA TYR A 891 7.64 -11.33 -3.65
C TYR A 891 6.91 -10.74 -4.87
N PHE A 892 5.76 -10.10 -4.65
CA PHE A 892 4.91 -9.61 -5.72
C PHE A 892 4.53 -8.15 -5.51
N MET A 893 4.28 -7.45 -6.61
CA MET A 893 3.74 -6.09 -6.61
C MET A 893 2.62 -5.95 -7.62
N ILE A 894 1.69 -5.03 -7.34
CA ILE A 894 0.69 -4.50 -8.28
C ILE A 894 0.75 -2.99 -8.21
N TYR A 895 0.59 -2.30 -9.32
CA TYR A 895 0.27 -0.88 -9.30
C TYR A 895 -0.88 -0.56 -10.24
N GLU A 896 -1.54 0.54 -9.91
CA GLU A 896 -2.54 1.19 -10.70
C GLU A 896 -1.92 2.31 -11.52
N THR A 897 -2.31 2.40 -12.79
CA THR A 897 -2.00 3.56 -13.63
C THR A 897 -3.15 4.56 -13.58
N GLY A 898 -2.84 5.84 -13.76
CA GLY A 898 -3.84 6.91 -13.82
C GLY A 898 -3.68 7.81 -15.03
N ASP A 899 -4.79 8.34 -15.53
CA ASP A 899 -4.81 9.37 -16.56
C ASP A 899 -4.37 10.70 -15.97
N ASN A 900 -3.15 11.08 -16.31
CA ASN A 900 -2.54 12.29 -15.78
C ASN A 900 -3.17 13.58 -16.35
N THR A 901 -3.99 13.48 -17.41
CA THR A 901 -4.62 14.65 -18.03
C THR A 901 -5.76 15.25 -17.20
N THR A 902 -6.31 14.49 -16.25
CA THR A 902 -7.38 14.94 -15.35
C THR A 902 -6.87 15.64 -14.09
N VAL A 903 -5.56 15.57 -13.81
CA VAL A 903 -4.96 16.07 -12.57
C VAL A 903 -5.16 17.57 -12.33
N ALA A 904 -5.35 18.35 -13.41
CA ALA A 904 -5.64 19.77 -13.28
C ALA A 904 -7.02 20.06 -12.66
N GLU A 905 -7.95 19.10 -12.74
CA GLU A 905 -9.32 19.19 -12.23
C GLU A 905 -9.53 18.34 -10.95
N GLY A 906 -8.59 17.45 -10.60
CA GLY A 906 -8.73 16.54 -9.46
C GLY A 906 -7.59 15.52 -9.32
N GLU A 907 -7.90 14.32 -8.80
CA GLU A 907 -6.97 13.18 -8.85
C GLU A 907 -6.89 12.59 -10.26
N ALA A 908 -5.80 11.89 -10.58
CA ALA A 908 -5.69 11.18 -11.86
C ALA A 908 -6.75 10.07 -11.87
N VAL A 909 -7.54 9.97 -12.94
CA VAL A 909 -8.57 8.93 -13.06
C VAL A 909 -7.88 7.56 -13.17
N PRO A 910 -8.24 6.57 -12.33
CA PRO A 910 -7.73 5.20 -12.41
C PRO A 910 -7.92 4.59 -13.80
N LEU A 911 -6.89 3.92 -14.32
CA LEU A 911 -6.93 3.22 -15.60
C LEU A 911 -6.82 1.71 -15.35
N ASP A 912 -5.64 1.15 -15.57
CA ASP A 912 -5.41 -0.29 -15.57
C ASP A 912 -4.49 -0.72 -14.42
N LEU A 913 -4.64 -1.97 -13.97
CA LEU A 913 -3.75 -2.59 -13.00
C LEU A 913 -2.71 -3.48 -13.67
N TYR A 914 -1.47 -3.34 -13.20
CA TYR A 914 -0.32 -4.11 -13.65
C TYR A 914 0.33 -4.83 -12.48
N TYR A 915 0.91 -6.02 -12.71
CA TYR A 915 1.52 -6.83 -11.66
C TYR A 915 2.87 -7.39 -12.10
N SER A 916 3.74 -7.71 -11.16
CA SER A 916 4.98 -8.45 -11.43
C SER A 916 5.46 -9.24 -10.23
N ARG A 917 6.05 -10.42 -10.49
CA ARG A 917 6.80 -11.18 -9.49
C ARG A 917 8.27 -10.75 -9.52
N ALA A 918 8.78 -10.39 -8.35
CA ALA A 918 10.20 -10.25 -8.09
C ALA A 918 10.80 -11.61 -7.72
N THR A 919 11.99 -11.90 -8.26
CA THR A 919 12.80 -13.08 -7.89
C THR A 919 14.24 -12.64 -7.60
N VAL A 920 15.02 -13.51 -6.94
CA VAL A 920 16.39 -13.19 -6.47
C VAL A 920 16.37 -11.90 -5.65
N TYR A 921 15.43 -11.84 -4.69
CA TYR A 921 15.18 -10.70 -3.82
C TYR A 921 14.94 -9.38 -4.57
N GLY A 922 14.45 -9.42 -5.82
CA GLY A 922 14.15 -8.21 -6.60
C GLY A 922 15.22 -7.77 -7.59
N ASP A 923 16.27 -8.57 -7.80
CA ASP A 923 17.20 -8.33 -8.91
C ASP A 923 16.54 -8.55 -10.27
N VAL A 924 15.48 -9.36 -10.30
CA VAL A 924 14.78 -9.80 -11.50
C VAL A 924 13.27 -9.59 -11.34
N TRP A 925 12.66 -8.97 -12.35
CA TRP A 925 11.22 -8.70 -12.43
C TRP A 925 10.63 -9.28 -13.70
N GLU A 926 9.38 -9.74 -13.61
CA GLU A 926 8.61 -10.17 -14.76
C GLU A 926 8.14 -8.99 -15.60
N LEU A 927 8.28 -9.12 -16.91
CA LEU A 927 7.86 -8.13 -17.90
C LEU A 927 7.12 -8.82 -19.05
N ASP A 928 6.17 -8.09 -19.62
CA ASP A 928 5.40 -8.48 -20.78
C ASP A 928 5.79 -7.59 -21.99
N PRO A 929 6.17 -8.18 -23.14
CA PRO A 929 6.41 -7.45 -24.39
C PRO A 929 5.12 -7.00 -25.10
N ASP A 930 3.95 -7.13 -24.47
CA ASP A 930 2.61 -7.02 -25.05
C ASP A 930 2.25 -5.73 -25.80
N TRP A 931 3.03 -4.64 -25.66
CA TRP A 931 2.93 -3.48 -26.56
C TRP A 931 3.62 -3.77 -27.89
N TYR A 932 3.28 -4.91 -28.46
CA TYR A 932 3.70 -5.36 -29.76
C TYR A 932 2.71 -4.86 -30.81
N ASP A 933 3.15 -3.95 -31.65
CA ASP A 933 2.39 -3.57 -32.83
C ASP A 933 2.52 -4.69 -33.88
N GLU A 934 1.45 -5.47 -34.05
CA GLU A 934 1.39 -6.56 -35.04
C GLU A 934 1.61 -6.08 -36.49
N GLU A 935 1.32 -4.81 -36.77
CA GLU A 935 1.41 -4.21 -38.10
C GLU A 935 2.84 -3.75 -38.43
N THR A 936 3.60 -3.29 -37.43
CA THR A 936 4.99 -2.81 -37.58
C THR A 936 6.07 -3.78 -37.09
N GLY A 937 5.68 -4.79 -36.30
CA GLY A 937 6.56 -5.80 -35.72
C GLY A 937 7.52 -5.23 -34.67
N VAL A 938 7.11 -4.16 -33.97
CA VAL A 938 7.92 -3.45 -32.97
C VAL A 938 7.29 -3.67 -31.60
N ILE A 939 8.14 -3.98 -30.61
CA ILE A 939 7.79 -3.85 -29.19
C ILE A 939 7.95 -2.37 -28.88
N GLU A 940 6.82 -1.68 -28.67
CA GLU A 940 6.76 -0.25 -28.37
C GLU A 940 7.07 0.05 -26.91
N ASP A 941 6.85 -0.91 -25.99
CA ASP A 941 7.06 -0.72 -24.55
C ASP A 941 7.27 -2.08 -23.83
N TYR A 942 8.14 -2.10 -22.81
CA TYR A 942 8.29 -3.23 -21.89
C TYR A 942 7.60 -2.87 -20.57
N ARG A 943 6.42 -3.46 -20.31
CA ARG A 943 5.64 -3.18 -19.09
C ARG A 943 5.46 -4.43 -18.26
N TRP A 944 5.04 -4.24 -17.02
CA TRP A 944 4.52 -5.32 -16.21
C TRP A 944 3.29 -5.96 -16.88
N PRO A 945 3.04 -7.26 -16.70
CA PRO A 945 1.82 -7.91 -17.17
C PRO A 945 0.52 -7.31 -16.57
N TRP A 946 -0.58 -7.45 -17.30
CA TRP A 946 -1.91 -6.95 -16.93
C TRP A 946 -2.59 -7.78 -15.84
N VAL A 947 -3.34 -7.15 -14.94
CA VAL A 947 -4.22 -7.86 -13.98
C VAL A 947 -5.59 -8.16 -14.58
N GLU A 948 -6.24 -7.23 -15.29
CA GLU A 948 -7.61 -7.44 -15.78
C GLU A 948 -7.71 -8.21 -17.09
N ASN A 949 -6.73 -8.13 -18.00
CA ASN A 949 -6.83 -8.41 -19.45
C ASN A 949 -7.38 -7.21 -20.24
N LYS A 950 -6.88 -7.00 -21.47
CA LYS A 950 -6.93 -5.83 -22.39
C LYS A 950 -8.33 -5.21 -22.65
N ALA A 951 -9.03 -4.76 -21.63
CA ALA A 951 -10.29 -4.02 -21.73
C ALA A 951 -10.12 -2.65 -21.08
N GLU A 952 -10.48 -1.58 -21.79
CA GLU A 952 -10.43 -0.18 -21.32
C GLU A 952 -11.53 0.07 -20.26
N ILE A 953 -11.47 -0.64 -19.13
CA ILE A 953 -12.41 -0.52 -18.01
C ILE A 953 -11.59 -0.10 -16.78
N LEU A 954 -12.05 0.96 -16.12
CA LEU A 954 -11.33 1.57 -15.00
C LEU A 954 -11.23 0.59 -13.84
N SER A 955 -10.06 0.55 -13.22
CA SER A 955 -9.76 -0.42 -12.18
C SER A 955 -8.84 0.17 -11.13
N GLY A 956 -9.09 -0.17 -9.87
CA GLY A 956 -8.35 0.39 -8.75
C GLY A 956 -8.58 -0.33 -7.41
N GLU A 957 -7.96 0.21 -6.36
CA GLU A 957 -8.06 -0.29 -4.99
C GLU A 957 -7.66 -1.77 -4.81
N ALA A 958 -6.64 -2.24 -5.54
CA ALA A 958 -6.20 -3.63 -5.46
C ALA A 958 -5.73 -4.06 -4.04
N SER A 959 -5.93 -5.33 -3.70
CA SER A 959 -5.43 -6.00 -2.50
C SER A 959 -4.93 -7.40 -2.88
N MET A 960 -3.79 -7.83 -2.33
CA MET A 960 -3.15 -9.08 -2.76
C MET A 960 -2.48 -9.86 -1.63
N LEU A 961 -2.32 -11.16 -1.85
CA LEU A 961 -1.52 -12.05 -1.01
C LEU A 961 -0.92 -13.20 -1.83
N ALA A 962 0.12 -13.85 -1.31
CA ALA A 962 0.76 -15.00 -1.95
C ALA A 962 0.92 -16.18 -0.99
N ASN A 963 0.99 -17.40 -1.53
CA ASN A 963 1.30 -18.58 -0.72
C ASN A 963 2.78 -18.63 -0.31
N PRO A 964 3.17 -19.45 0.69
CA PRO A 964 4.56 -19.55 1.13
C PRO A 964 5.59 -19.84 0.03
N GLY A 965 5.32 -20.75 -0.91
CA GLY A 965 6.27 -21.07 -1.98
C GLY A 965 6.33 -20.06 -3.14
N GLY A 966 5.45 -19.06 -3.17
CA GLY A 966 5.37 -18.11 -4.30
C GLY A 966 4.89 -18.72 -5.61
N THR A 967 4.17 -19.85 -5.55
CA THR A 967 3.56 -20.52 -6.72
C THR A 967 2.16 -20.01 -7.05
N PHE A 968 1.51 -19.34 -6.10
CA PHE A 968 0.21 -18.69 -6.26
C PHE A 968 0.22 -17.30 -5.66
N MET A 969 -0.28 -16.36 -6.44
CA MET A 969 -0.67 -15.04 -5.97
C MET A 969 -2.18 -14.88 -6.16
N TYR A 970 -2.81 -14.18 -5.25
CA TYR A 970 -4.23 -13.91 -5.23
C TYR A 970 -4.43 -12.40 -5.14
N SER A 971 -5.28 -11.83 -5.99
CA SER A 971 -5.61 -10.41 -5.94
C SER A 971 -7.10 -10.20 -6.06
N VAL A 972 -7.59 -9.20 -5.34
CA VAL A 972 -8.91 -8.60 -5.55
C VAL A 972 -8.78 -7.12 -5.86
N TRP A 973 -9.74 -6.53 -6.57
CA TRP A 973 -9.77 -5.11 -6.93
C TRP A 973 -11.18 -4.69 -7.34
N ASN A 974 -11.43 -3.38 -7.40
CA ASN A 974 -12.68 -2.82 -7.94
C ASN A 974 -12.49 -2.47 -9.40
N GLN A 975 -13.48 -2.79 -10.22
CA GLN A 975 -13.49 -2.48 -11.64
C GLN A 975 -14.85 -1.90 -12.03
N TRP A 976 -14.87 -0.75 -12.71
CA TRP A 976 -16.09 0.00 -13.04
C TRP A 976 -15.98 0.75 -14.36
N GLN A 977 -17.12 1.28 -14.81
CA GLN A 977 -17.22 2.26 -15.90
C GLN A 977 -17.82 3.55 -15.35
N GLU A 978 -17.43 4.68 -15.93
CA GLU A 978 -17.96 5.99 -15.57
C GLU A 978 -18.48 6.75 -16.80
N GLU A 979 -19.55 7.54 -16.63
CA GLU A 979 -20.01 8.52 -17.60
C GLU A 979 -20.23 9.88 -16.91
N ILE A 980 -19.70 10.95 -17.49
CA ILE A 980 -20.06 12.31 -17.06
C ILE A 980 -21.40 12.70 -17.68
N LEU A 981 -22.42 12.82 -16.83
CA LEU A 981 -23.78 13.20 -17.21
C LEU A 981 -23.87 14.68 -17.66
N PRO A 982 -24.94 15.08 -18.39
CA PRO A 982 -25.09 16.44 -18.92
C PRO A 982 -25.15 17.56 -17.87
N ASP A 983 -25.41 17.22 -16.61
CA ASP A 983 -25.40 18.13 -15.45
C ASP A 983 -24.01 18.25 -14.80
N GLY A 984 -23.03 17.48 -15.27
CA GLY A 984 -21.65 17.47 -14.79
C GLY A 984 -21.39 16.47 -13.67
N HIS A 985 -22.37 15.63 -13.31
CA HIS A 985 -22.17 14.56 -12.34
C HIS A 985 -21.55 13.32 -12.97
N GLU A 986 -20.67 12.65 -12.23
CA GLU A 986 -20.12 11.35 -12.60
C GLU A 986 -21.12 10.26 -12.21
N LEU A 987 -21.39 9.35 -13.14
CA LEU A 987 -22.20 8.16 -12.92
C LEU A 987 -21.29 6.93 -13.02
N VAL A 988 -21.09 6.24 -11.91
CA VAL A 988 -20.42 4.95 -11.85
C VAL A 988 -21.42 3.83 -12.13
N PHE A 989 -21.04 2.88 -12.99
CA PHE A 989 -21.87 1.72 -13.35
C PHE A 989 -20.99 0.53 -13.79
N ASP A 990 -21.58 -0.67 -13.88
CA ASP A 990 -20.85 -1.92 -14.12
C ASP A 990 -19.68 -2.08 -13.12
N SER A 991 -19.91 -1.66 -11.87
CA SER A 991 -18.93 -1.68 -10.79
C SER A 991 -19.04 -3.00 -10.03
N ASP A 992 -17.92 -3.69 -9.88
CA ASP A 992 -17.86 -4.95 -9.14
C ASP A 992 -16.47 -5.16 -8.52
N ILE A 993 -16.42 -5.96 -7.44
CA ILE A 993 -15.17 -6.52 -6.95
C ILE A 993 -14.81 -7.80 -7.73
N TRP A 994 -13.62 -7.79 -8.32
CA TRP A 994 -13.06 -8.90 -9.06
C TRP A 994 -11.97 -9.62 -8.28
N PHE A 995 -11.78 -10.89 -8.61
CA PHE A 995 -10.72 -11.75 -8.11
C PHE A 995 -9.91 -12.34 -9.26
N ARG A 996 -8.60 -12.45 -9.07
CA ARG A 996 -7.69 -13.23 -9.91
C ARG A 996 -6.78 -14.13 -9.08
N ARG A 997 -6.61 -15.36 -9.56
CA ARG A 997 -5.55 -16.27 -9.13
C ARG A 997 -4.47 -16.30 -10.20
N PHE A 998 -3.26 -15.94 -9.82
CA PHE A 998 -2.05 -16.06 -10.63
C PHE A 998 -1.36 -17.37 -10.27
N LEU A 999 -0.77 -18.01 -11.26
CA LEU A 999 -0.22 -19.35 -11.15
C LEU A 999 1.19 -19.39 -11.70
N TYR A 1000 2.13 -19.92 -10.92
CA TYR A 1000 3.51 -20.14 -11.33
C TYR A 1000 3.87 -21.60 -11.09
N LEU A 1001 4.78 -22.15 -11.89
CA LEU A 1001 5.32 -23.49 -11.68
C LEU A 1001 6.35 -23.48 -10.53
N GLN A 1002 6.56 -24.63 -9.91
CA GLN A 1002 7.68 -24.80 -8.97
C GLN A 1002 9.00 -24.79 -9.73
N ASP A 1003 10.09 -24.32 -9.10
CA ASP A 1003 11.40 -24.18 -9.75
C ASP A 1003 11.92 -25.52 -10.32
N ASP A 1004 11.69 -26.63 -9.62
CA ASP A 1004 12.05 -27.99 -10.09
C ASP A 1004 11.18 -28.46 -11.28
N ASP A 1005 9.91 -28.03 -11.32
CA ASP A 1005 9.00 -28.33 -12.43
C ASP A 1005 9.34 -27.47 -13.66
N ILE A 1006 9.79 -26.22 -13.47
CA ILE A 1006 10.32 -25.37 -14.56
C ILE A 1006 11.51 -26.08 -15.22
N ALA A 1007 12.45 -26.59 -14.42
CA ALA A 1007 13.64 -27.29 -14.93
C ALA A 1007 13.35 -28.62 -15.68
N THR A 1008 12.12 -29.13 -15.61
CA THR A 1008 11.72 -30.41 -16.24
C THR A 1008 10.59 -30.29 -17.26
N THR A 1009 9.91 -29.13 -17.30
CA THR A 1009 8.82 -28.85 -18.24
C THR A 1009 9.38 -28.24 -19.51
N GLN A 1010 9.31 -28.98 -20.62
CA GLN A 1010 9.77 -28.49 -21.93
C GLN A 1010 8.85 -27.38 -22.45
N ARG A 1011 9.39 -26.18 -22.60
CA ARG A 1011 8.78 -24.99 -23.17
C ARG A 1011 9.47 -24.66 -24.50
N THR A 1012 8.73 -24.14 -25.48
CA THR A 1012 9.34 -23.71 -26.73
C THR A 1012 10.19 -22.45 -26.50
N PRO A 1013 11.39 -22.33 -27.12
CA PRO A 1013 12.21 -21.13 -26.97
C PRO A 1013 11.52 -19.93 -27.61
N ILE A 1014 11.92 -18.74 -27.18
CA ILE A 1014 11.43 -17.45 -27.72
C ILE A 1014 12.54 -16.73 -28.48
N VAL A 1015 12.18 -15.91 -29.47
CA VAL A 1015 13.12 -15.07 -30.22
C VAL A 1015 12.49 -13.72 -30.57
N PHE A 1016 13.30 -12.67 -30.57
CA PHE A 1016 12.94 -11.31 -30.95
C PHE A 1016 14.01 -10.71 -31.87
N ILE A 1017 13.61 -9.79 -32.77
CA ILE A 1017 14.54 -9.08 -33.67
C ILE A 1017 14.84 -7.69 -33.10
N ALA A 1018 16.07 -7.46 -32.65
CA ALA A 1018 16.59 -6.11 -32.38
C ALA A 1018 17.14 -5.53 -33.69
N ALA A 1019 16.44 -4.55 -34.26
CA ALA A 1019 16.80 -3.90 -35.53
C ALA A 1019 17.25 -2.45 -35.34
N ASN A 1020 18.07 -1.94 -36.26
CA ASN A 1020 18.33 -0.51 -36.40
C ASN A 1020 17.04 0.20 -36.88
N PRO A 1021 16.66 1.39 -36.36
CA PRO A 1021 15.46 2.14 -36.77
C PRO A 1021 15.44 2.53 -38.26
N GLN A 1022 16.52 2.31 -39.01
CA GLN A 1022 16.54 2.49 -40.44
C GLN A 1022 15.62 1.49 -41.17
N GLU A 1023 14.52 1.99 -41.74
CA GLU A 1023 13.56 1.17 -42.50
C GLU A 1023 13.85 1.12 -44.01
N ILE A 1024 14.59 2.09 -44.55
CA ILE A 1024 14.86 2.24 -45.98
C ILE A 1024 16.35 2.04 -46.25
N TYR A 1025 16.68 1.15 -47.20
CA TYR A 1025 18.06 0.82 -47.55
C TYR A 1025 18.36 1.08 -49.04
N SER A 1026 19.49 1.73 -49.30
CA SER A 1026 19.96 2.10 -50.64
C SER A 1026 20.80 1.01 -51.30
N THR A 1027 20.40 0.57 -52.50
CA THR A 1027 21.23 -0.31 -53.34
C THR A 1027 22.39 0.43 -54.03
N ALA A 1028 22.25 1.74 -54.31
CA ALA A 1028 23.31 2.56 -54.91
C ALA A 1028 24.49 2.79 -53.95
N ASP A 1029 24.19 2.90 -52.65
CA ASP A 1029 25.20 3.07 -51.59
C ASP A 1029 25.67 1.74 -50.99
N ASP A 1030 25.12 0.62 -51.46
CA ASP A 1030 25.39 -0.75 -51.00
C ASP A 1030 25.23 -0.89 -49.48
N GLU A 1031 24.16 -0.28 -48.94
CA GLU A 1031 23.88 -0.30 -47.50
C GLU A 1031 23.58 -1.73 -47.03
N VAL A 1032 24.03 -2.06 -45.83
CA VAL A 1032 23.88 -3.39 -45.24
C VAL A 1032 22.74 -3.38 -44.24
N ILE A 1033 21.71 -4.17 -44.52
CA ILE A 1033 20.63 -4.46 -43.58
C ILE A 1033 21.24 -5.34 -42.49
N THR A 1034 21.24 -4.87 -41.25
CA THR A 1034 21.80 -5.58 -40.11
C THR A 1034 20.67 -5.84 -39.11
N LEU A 1035 20.30 -7.10 -38.94
CA LEU A 1035 19.27 -7.54 -37.99
C LEU A 1035 19.91 -8.46 -36.95
N PHE A 1036 19.57 -8.26 -35.69
CA PHE A 1036 20.00 -9.13 -34.60
C PHE A 1036 18.78 -9.88 -34.07
N ALA A 1037 18.95 -11.17 -33.82
CA ALA A 1037 17.99 -12.00 -33.14
C ALA A 1037 18.53 -12.30 -31.73
N ALA A 1038 17.76 -11.92 -30.73
CA ALA A 1038 17.99 -12.34 -29.36
C ALA A 1038 16.93 -13.38 -29.01
N ALA A 1039 17.35 -14.41 -28.29
CA ALA A 1039 16.53 -15.57 -28.04
C ALA A 1039 16.88 -16.19 -26.71
N ARG A 1040 15.86 -16.79 -26.08
CA ARG A 1040 15.98 -17.40 -24.77
C ARG A 1040 15.32 -18.76 -24.79
N ASP A 1041 16.01 -19.70 -24.18
CA ASP A 1041 15.47 -21.00 -23.82
C ASP A 1041 14.66 -20.84 -22.51
N LEU A 1042 13.44 -21.37 -22.49
CA LEU A 1042 12.50 -21.23 -21.39
C LEU A 1042 12.55 -22.42 -20.41
N ASP A 1043 13.42 -23.40 -20.66
CA ASP A 1043 13.52 -24.64 -19.88
C ASP A 1043 14.39 -24.48 -18.60
N THR A 1044 15.20 -23.42 -18.47
CA THR A 1044 16.03 -23.16 -17.28
C THR A 1044 16.13 -21.68 -16.91
N LEU A 1045 15.83 -21.37 -15.65
CA LEU A 1045 16.06 -20.05 -15.03
C LEU A 1045 17.54 -19.92 -14.63
N GLY A 1046 18.27 -18.99 -15.26
CA GLY A 1046 19.60 -18.56 -14.80
C GLY A 1046 20.83 -19.17 -15.51
N ASP A 1047 20.66 -20.05 -16.49
CA ASP A 1047 21.76 -20.57 -17.31
C ASP A 1047 21.84 -19.89 -18.69
N ASP A 1048 23.07 -19.76 -19.21
CA ASP A 1048 23.42 -19.21 -20.54
C ASP A 1048 22.45 -19.74 -21.64
N PRO A 1049 21.91 -18.91 -22.55
CA PRO A 1049 20.86 -19.33 -23.48
C PRO A 1049 21.32 -20.53 -24.33
N GLN A 1050 20.70 -21.69 -24.11
CA GLN A 1050 21.07 -22.96 -24.77
C GLN A 1050 20.49 -23.09 -26.20
N ILE A 1051 20.36 -21.97 -26.90
CA ILE A 1051 19.92 -21.92 -28.30
C ILE A 1051 21.02 -22.50 -29.22
N VAL A 1052 20.71 -23.58 -29.92
CA VAL A 1052 21.66 -24.29 -30.80
C VAL A 1052 21.55 -23.89 -32.27
N GLU A 1053 20.46 -23.25 -32.68
CA GLU A 1053 20.24 -22.86 -34.07
C GLU A 1053 19.37 -21.61 -34.22
N TYR A 1054 19.75 -20.71 -35.14
CA TYR A 1054 18.90 -19.64 -35.65
C TYR A 1054 18.54 -19.96 -37.11
N GLU A 1055 17.34 -19.62 -37.57
CA GLU A 1055 16.97 -19.72 -38.98
C GLU A 1055 16.34 -18.42 -39.45
N TRP A 1056 17.07 -17.70 -40.32
CA TRP A 1056 16.60 -16.49 -40.97
C TRP A 1056 15.93 -16.82 -42.32
N LEU A 1057 14.74 -16.26 -42.51
CA LEU A 1057 13.93 -16.33 -43.72
C LEU A 1057 13.79 -14.92 -44.30
N ILE A 1058 13.74 -14.80 -45.62
CA ILE A 1058 13.36 -13.56 -46.31
C ILE A 1058 12.15 -13.86 -47.18
N ASN A 1059 11.05 -13.14 -46.96
CA ASN A 1059 9.72 -13.36 -47.52
C ASN A 1059 9.30 -14.84 -47.39
N GLY A 1060 9.52 -15.42 -46.21
CA GLY A 1060 9.18 -16.80 -45.90
C GLY A 1060 10.06 -17.87 -46.56
N GLN A 1061 11.22 -17.52 -47.12
CA GLN A 1061 12.16 -18.47 -47.73
C GLN A 1061 13.54 -18.45 -47.06
N PRO A 1062 14.18 -19.62 -46.79
CA PRO A 1062 15.50 -19.67 -46.18
C PRO A 1062 16.56 -18.98 -47.04
N PHE A 1063 17.33 -18.10 -46.41
CA PHE A 1063 18.42 -17.41 -47.08
C PHE A 1063 19.65 -18.34 -47.17
N SER A 1064 19.98 -18.80 -48.38
CA SER A 1064 21.01 -19.85 -48.60
C SER A 1064 22.30 -19.36 -49.28
N ILE A 1065 22.43 -18.05 -49.51
CA ILE A 1065 23.61 -17.47 -50.16
C ILE A 1065 24.64 -17.12 -49.09
N THR A 1066 25.86 -17.63 -49.25
CA THR A 1066 27.03 -17.27 -48.45
C THR A 1066 28.04 -16.57 -49.36
N ASP A 1067 28.13 -15.25 -49.25
CA ASP A 1067 29.23 -14.47 -49.82
C ASP A 1067 30.01 -13.77 -48.69
N ASP A 1068 31.18 -13.20 -48.99
CA ASP A 1068 32.06 -12.59 -47.98
C ASP A 1068 31.43 -11.36 -47.27
N THR A 1069 30.24 -10.92 -47.69
CA THR A 1069 29.54 -9.71 -47.23
C THR A 1069 28.14 -9.96 -46.68
N THR A 1070 27.62 -11.19 -46.76
CA THR A 1070 26.26 -11.57 -46.38
C THR A 1070 26.30 -12.74 -45.40
N ASN A 1071 25.81 -12.57 -44.18
CA ASN A 1071 25.92 -13.58 -43.11
C ASN A 1071 24.59 -13.96 -42.43
N CYS A 1072 23.47 -14.00 -43.15
CA CYS A 1072 22.21 -14.55 -42.63
C CYS A 1072 22.25 -16.09 -42.53
N SER A 1073 23.30 -16.61 -41.88
CA SER A 1073 23.50 -18.01 -41.52
C SER A 1073 22.80 -18.34 -40.21
N LYS A 1074 22.96 -19.57 -39.70
CA LYS A 1074 22.40 -20.05 -38.43
C LYS A 1074 23.00 -19.38 -37.18
N ASP A 1075 23.05 -18.06 -37.18
CA ASP A 1075 23.72 -17.23 -36.18
C ASP A 1075 22.78 -16.09 -35.73
N LYS A 1076 23.10 -15.48 -34.59
CA LYS A 1076 22.33 -14.41 -33.92
C LYS A 1076 22.18 -13.14 -34.75
N MET A 1077 22.95 -12.98 -35.83
CA MET A 1077 23.00 -11.75 -36.63
C MET A 1077 22.84 -12.08 -38.11
N CYS A 1078 21.94 -11.38 -38.79
CA CYS A 1078 21.76 -11.39 -40.23
C CYS A 1078 22.23 -10.06 -40.83
N ASN A 1079 23.39 -10.09 -41.49
CA ASN A 1079 23.84 -9.01 -42.37
C ASN A 1079 23.49 -9.33 -43.81
N ALA A 1080 22.70 -8.47 -44.46
CA ALA A 1080 22.32 -8.60 -45.85
C ALA A 1080 22.49 -7.26 -46.61
N PRO A 1081 23.47 -7.13 -47.52
CA PRO A 1081 23.56 -5.95 -48.37
C PRO A 1081 22.29 -5.76 -49.20
N ALA A 1082 21.73 -4.56 -49.19
CA ALA A 1082 20.50 -4.22 -49.91
C ALA A 1082 20.59 -4.59 -51.39
N ARG A 1083 21.78 -4.41 -51.99
CA ARG A 1083 22.08 -4.82 -53.37
C ARG A 1083 21.96 -6.32 -53.58
N VAL A 1084 22.38 -7.14 -52.61
CA VAL A 1084 22.36 -8.61 -52.69
C VAL A 1084 20.94 -9.12 -52.52
N VAL A 1085 20.17 -8.57 -51.58
CA VAL A 1085 18.75 -8.92 -51.36
C VAL A 1085 17.92 -8.55 -52.59
N SER A 1086 18.07 -7.32 -53.08
CA SER A 1086 17.30 -6.80 -54.22
C SER A 1086 17.73 -7.37 -55.57
N GLY A 1087 19.02 -7.69 -55.76
CA GLY A 1087 19.56 -8.17 -57.03
C GLY A 1087 19.43 -9.67 -57.27
N ASN A 1088 19.16 -10.47 -56.23
CA ASN A 1088 19.10 -11.94 -56.31
C ASN A 1088 17.70 -12.53 -56.05
N TRP A 1089 16.68 -11.69 -55.80
CA TRP A 1089 15.30 -12.11 -55.58
C TRP A 1089 14.54 -12.19 -56.91
N ASP A 1090 13.96 -13.34 -57.30
CA ASP A 1090 13.17 -13.46 -58.55
C ASP A 1090 11.65 -13.36 -58.35
N GLY A 1091 11.22 -12.97 -57.14
CA GLY A 1091 9.81 -12.92 -56.73
C GLY A 1091 9.31 -14.20 -56.08
N HIS A 1092 10.02 -15.34 -56.20
CA HIS A 1092 9.61 -16.60 -55.57
C HIS A 1092 10.77 -17.46 -55.02
N GLN A 1093 12.02 -17.30 -55.47
CA GLN A 1093 13.23 -18.00 -54.99
C GLN A 1093 14.52 -17.17 -55.18
N PHE A 1094 15.53 -17.40 -54.34
CA PHE A 1094 16.89 -16.88 -54.55
C PHE A 1094 17.66 -17.81 -55.50
N THR A 1095 18.22 -17.29 -56.61
CA THR A 1095 19.08 -18.10 -57.50
C THR A 1095 20.54 -17.64 -57.48
N ASN A 1096 21.44 -18.62 -57.63
CA ASN A 1096 22.92 -18.52 -57.61
C ASN A 1096 23.46 -17.27 -58.36
N PRO A 1097 24.52 -16.61 -57.88
CA PRO A 1097 24.91 -15.28 -58.33
C PRO A 1097 25.43 -15.34 -59.77
N GLY A 1098 24.58 -14.93 -60.71
CA GLY A 1098 24.89 -15.06 -62.12
C GLY A 1098 23.88 -14.36 -63.02
N THR A 1099 24.14 -13.09 -63.31
CA THR A 1099 23.77 -12.40 -64.58
C THR A 1099 22.36 -11.83 -64.76
N LYS A 1100 21.77 -11.17 -63.75
CA LYS A 1100 20.73 -10.14 -64.00
C LYS A 1100 21.10 -8.80 -63.35
N PRO A 1101 20.93 -7.66 -64.06
CA PRO A 1101 21.16 -6.32 -63.51
C PRO A 1101 19.87 -5.66 -63.00
N ASP A 1102 18.76 -6.40 -62.90
CA ASP A 1102 17.47 -5.85 -62.51
C ASP A 1102 17.31 -6.00 -60.98
N TYR A 1103 17.39 -4.88 -60.26
CA TYR A 1103 17.10 -4.79 -58.83
C TYR A 1103 15.59 -4.74 -58.60
N PHE A 1104 15.09 -5.55 -57.67
CA PHE A 1104 13.71 -5.51 -57.21
C PHE A 1104 13.60 -4.61 -55.99
N TYR A 1105 13.03 -3.42 -56.19
CA TYR A 1105 12.77 -2.45 -55.12
C TYR A 1105 11.39 -2.66 -54.51
N GLY A 1106 11.26 -2.46 -53.20
CA GLY A 1106 10.03 -2.72 -52.47
C GLY A 1106 10.26 -3.23 -51.05
N TRP A 1107 9.17 -3.66 -50.41
CA TRP A 1107 9.18 -4.26 -49.07
C TRP A 1107 9.69 -5.70 -49.10
N TYR A 1108 10.59 -6.01 -48.17
CA TYR A 1108 11.09 -7.34 -47.87
C TYR A 1108 10.84 -7.64 -46.40
N GLU A 1109 10.27 -8.80 -46.12
CA GLU A 1109 10.02 -9.29 -44.77
C GLU A 1109 11.14 -10.25 -44.37
N PHE A 1110 11.90 -9.92 -43.34
CA PHE A 1110 12.89 -10.78 -42.73
C PHE A 1110 12.24 -11.46 -41.53
N SER A 1111 12.30 -12.77 -41.42
CA SER A 1111 11.83 -13.45 -40.22
C SER A 1111 12.86 -14.41 -39.65
N VAL A 1112 12.82 -14.63 -38.34
CA VAL A 1112 13.74 -15.51 -37.63
C VAL A 1112 12.97 -16.42 -36.68
N ARG A 1113 13.39 -17.68 -36.63
CA ARG A 1113 13.03 -18.62 -35.56
C ARG A 1113 14.29 -19.26 -34.99
N VAL A 1114 14.22 -19.74 -33.76
CA VAL A 1114 15.35 -20.37 -33.05
C VAL A 1114 15.03 -21.76 -32.61
N LYS A 1115 16.07 -22.55 -32.38
CA LYS A 1115 16.00 -23.91 -31.89
C LYS A 1115 16.79 -24.06 -30.60
N ASP A 1116 16.19 -24.62 -29.58
CA ASP A 1116 16.86 -25.02 -28.34
C ASP A 1116 17.69 -26.32 -28.54
N ASN A 1117 18.45 -26.71 -27.51
CA ASN A 1117 19.27 -27.92 -27.47
C ASN A 1117 18.44 -29.22 -27.40
N GLU A 1118 17.19 -29.14 -27.00
CA GLU A 1118 16.19 -30.21 -26.94
C GLU A 1118 15.58 -30.50 -28.33
N GLY A 1119 15.65 -29.53 -29.22
CA GLY A 1119 15.21 -29.62 -30.61
C GLY A 1119 13.84 -28.99 -30.92
N ASN A 1120 13.26 -28.18 -30.04
CA ASN A 1120 12.04 -27.42 -30.28
C ASN A 1120 12.35 -26.10 -30.99
N TRP A 1121 11.42 -25.64 -31.84
CA TRP A 1121 11.56 -24.37 -32.56
C TRP A 1121 10.64 -23.32 -31.96
N SER A 1122 11.11 -22.08 -31.86
CA SER A 1122 10.28 -20.93 -31.54
C SER A 1122 9.28 -20.61 -32.66
N LYS A 1123 8.27 -19.81 -32.34
CA LYS A 1123 7.53 -19.04 -33.35
C LYS A 1123 8.49 -18.12 -34.10
N GLY A 1124 8.18 -17.86 -35.38
CA GLY A 1124 8.97 -16.99 -36.23
C GLY A 1124 8.55 -15.54 -36.07
N VAL A 1125 9.47 -14.66 -35.66
CA VAL A 1125 9.23 -13.20 -35.59
C VAL A 1125 9.70 -12.53 -36.87
N SER A 1126 9.02 -11.48 -37.32
CA SER A 1126 9.23 -10.87 -38.64
C SER A 1126 9.44 -9.35 -38.57
N LYS A 1127 10.30 -8.79 -39.42
CA LYS A 1127 10.50 -7.36 -39.62
C LYS A 1127 10.51 -7.01 -41.10
N ARG A 1128 9.80 -5.94 -41.48
CA ARG A 1128 9.80 -5.44 -42.86
C ARG A 1128 10.82 -4.32 -43.06
N VAL A 1129 11.53 -4.36 -44.18
CA VAL A 1129 12.44 -3.30 -44.63
C VAL A 1129 12.18 -2.97 -46.09
N TYR A 1130 12.32 -1.70 -46.47
CA TYR A 1130 12.15 -1.24 -47.84
C TYR A 1130 13.49 -1.05 -48.53
N ILE A 1131 13.68 -1.65 -49.71
CA ILE A 1131 14.91 -1.50 -50.49
C ILE A 1131 14.65 -0.64 -51.73
N ALA A 1132 15.46 0.40 -51.94
CA ALA A 1132 15.35 1.37 -53.04
C ALA A 1132 16.66 1.54 -53.83
N GLU A 1133 16.58 2.19 -55.00
CA GLU A 1133 17.79 2.57 -55.77
C GLU A 1133 18.62 3.59 -54.98
N THR A 1134 18.01 4.71 -54.59
CA THR A 1134 18.54 5.67 -53.61
C THR A 1134 17.46 6.00 -52.57
N ILE A 1135 17.86 6.48 -51.39
CA ILE A 1135 16.91 6.89 -50.33
C ILE A 1135 15.95 7.98 -50.84
N ALA A 1136 16.40 8.85 -51.77
CA ALA A 1136 15.59 9.91 -52.36
C ALA A 1136 14.47 9.37 -53.28
N ASP A 1137 14.60 8.16 -53.84
CA ASP A 1137 13.62 7.56 -54.73
C ASP A 1137 12.46 6.86 -53.98
N ALA A 1138 12.62 6.60 -52.68
CA ALA A 1138 11.59 6.03 -51.81
C ALA A 1138 10.54 7.07 -51.33
N GLN A 1139 10.76 8.35 -51.57
CA GLN A 1139 9.92 9.49 -51.13
C GLN A 1139 8.43 9.48 -51.55
N PRO A 1140 7.96 8.83 -52.64
CA PRO A 1140 6.52 8.76 -52.91
C PRO A 1140 5.78 7.65 -52.14
N TYR A 1141 6.47 6.83 -51.34
CA TYR A 1141 5.88 5.77 -50.50
C TYR A 1141 5.89 6.08 -49.00
N SER A 1142 6.31 7.29 -48.61
CA SER A 1142 6.04 7.80 -47.27
C SER A 1142 4.53 7.87 -47.06
N VAL A 1143 4.04 7.03 -46.15
CA VAL A 1143 2.73 7.14 -45.52
C VAL A 1143 2.53 8.60 -45.08
N HIS A 1144 1.30 9.08 -45.26
CA HIS A 1144 0.87 10.41 -44.82
C HIS A 1144 1.28 10.66 -43.38
N ILE A 1145 2.16 11.65 -43.18
CA ILE A 1145 2.16 12.46 -41.97
C ILE A 1145 0.92 13.36 -42.09
N PRO A 1146 -0.12 13.23 -41.24
CA PRO A 1146 -1.06 14.32 -41.08
C PRO A 1146 -0.28 15.47 -40.43
N LEU A 1147 0.08 16.45 -41.25
CA LEU A 1147 0.41 17.80 -40.80
C LEU A 1147 -0.79 18.33 -40.01
N LEU A 1148 -0.71 18.27 -38.68
CA LEU A 1148 -1.50 19.15 -37.83
C LEU A 1148 -0.83 20.52 -37.84
N ILE A 1149 -1.40 21.40 -38.67
CA ILE A 1149 -1.15 22.84 -38.65
C ILE A 1149 -1.75 23.39 -37.35
N ALA A 1150 -0.94 24.16 -36.62
CA ALA A 1150 -1.35 24.92 -35.45
C ALA A 1150 -2.36 26.05 -35.78
N ASN A 1151 -3.42 26.08 -34.96
CA ASN A 1151 -4.11 27.22 -34.33
C ASN A 1151 -4.94 28.23 -35.16
N PRO A 1152 -5.96 28.86 -34.55
CA PRO A 1152 -6.27 28.97 -33.10
C PRO A 1152 -7.39 28.06 -32.59
#